data_AF-A0A846ZZM9-F1
#
_entry.id   AF-A0A846ZZM9-F1
#
_cell.length_a   1.000
_cell.length_b   1.000
_cell.length_c   1.000
_cell.angle_alpha   90.00
_cell.angle_beta   90.00
_cell.angle_gamma   90.00
#
_symmetry.space_group_name_H-M   'P 1'
#
loop_
_entity.id
_entity.type
_entity.pdbx_description
1 polymer ?
#
loop_
_entity_poly.entity_id
_entity_poly.type
_entity_poly.pdbx_seq_one_letter_code
_entity_poly.pdbx_strand_id
1 'polypeptide(L)'
;MKTSVYRWGRLLLWSAADETPAALHWPSGSGSFRLVKRPSMFFKNLTADYLLAMDTQKDVLCGLPELKRLLAVARDTGAGLVYSDYAEKVNDRFAVRPLNDYQPGSLRDDFHFGHFFILSVRAALSAIEQYGTLPADPDLAFYDLRLRISLEHDLIRVPESLYTVSAKKKMPSKKSGRQSEAHFSYVAGENLLRQKKLEKIATRHLQRLGACLPARPVMEEWKPKDLLWKASVVIPVFNRRKTIADAIKSALAQKTDFPFNILVVDNFSTDGTTELLKTFAARYPHVHHLVPSRRDLGIGGCWNEAINSPCCGRYAVQLDSDDLYESPGTLQTMVDALRRGPCAMAVGAYTLVNERRKKIPPGLIDHREWTARNGHNNLLRVGGIGAPRAFDTAILRRIGFPNVSYGEDYAVALRLSREYRIGRVFESVYLCRRWKDNTDADLSVEQQNRNDHYKDKLRTLEVKARQRLCRERPQPFPAKSNQIAARFPGKDRKTLPALCRALVESQKKSWPAFAAACRGLASVQTRKLSLGDYGVTLQFNPARAKSSGAAVDAESIRKRPCFLCAENRPDEQSGILYRDHYQILCNPAPIFERHFTAAALGHLPQDIRSSLDTLLDLAHDAAPGYTVLYNGPACGASAPDHLHFQMIPSRALPFLNELKRESYPIASSAVLHRPGKTCDRCVLLFKSNQTGLLKERLTLFLAAARKSLATQEEPLLNIFCTYGKHGWTITVFLRRKHRPDAYFAPGKSGVFVSPGAIDMAGVLITPRLSDFQRLTADTVRSIYREVSLEEAALNKIIAGIS
;
A
#
# COMPACT_ATOMS: atom_id res chain seq x y z
N MET A 1 41.52 0.31 -22.46
CA MET A 1 40.71 0.40 -21.22
C MET A 1 39.79 -0.81 -21.16
N LYS A 2 39.88 -1.69 -20.14
CA LYS A 2 38.96 -2.83 -20.01
C LYS A 2 37.58 -2.30 -19.58
N THR A 3 36.62 -2.28 -20.50
CA THR A 3 35.21 -1.99 -20.21
C THR A 3 34.72 -2.95 -19.12
N SER A 4 34.36 -2.43 -17.95
CA SER A 4 33.89 -3.26 -16.84
C SER A 4 32.46 -3.69 -17.07
N VAL A 5 32.22 -5.01 -17.18
CA VAL A 5 30.89 -5.60 -17.26
C VAL A 5 30.36 -5.87 -15.85
N TYR A 6 29.10 -5.55 -15.63
CA TYR A 6 28.40 -5.73 -14.37
C TYR A 6 27.22 -6.68 -14.54
N ARG A 7 26.86 -7.40 -13.48
CA ARG A 7 25.67 -8.25 -13.44
C ARG A 7 24.69 -7.74 -12.39
N TRP A 8 23.48 -7.45 -12.83
CA TRP A 8 22.36 -6.98 -12.01
C TRP A 8 21.16 -7.90 -12.21
N GLY A 9 21.03 -8.91 -11.34
CA GLY A 9 20.03 -9.96 -11.50
C GLY A 9 20.22 -10.76 -12.80
N ARG A 10 19.18 -10.75 -13.65
CA ARG A 10 19.20 -11.37 -14.98
C ARG A 10 19.89 -10.54 -16.06
N LEU A 11 20.28 -9.30 -15.76
CA LEU A 11 20.85 -8.37 -16.74
C LEU A 11 22.37 -8.31 -16.61
N LEU A 12 23.05 -8.29 -17.74
CA LEU A 12 24.41 -7.75 -17.86
C LEU A 12 24.32 -6.28 -18.23
N LEU A 13 25.07 -5.45 -17.52
CA LEU A 13 25.16 -4.01 -17.71
C LEU A 13 26.60 -3.62 -18.04
N TRP A 14 26.80 -2.77 -19.03
CA TRP A 14 28.10 -2.14 -19.25
C TRP A 14 27.94 -0.75 -19.85
N SER A 15 28.94 0.08 -19.63
CA SER A 15 28.96 1.46 -20.11
C SER A 15 29.06 1.51 -21.62
N ALA A 16 28.19 2.30 -22.26
CA ALA A 16 28.47 2.83 -23.58
C ALA A 16 29.41 4.04 -23.38
N ALA A 17 30.70 3.89 -23.70
CA ALA A 17 31.52 5.07 -23.95
C ALA A 17 31.09 5.66 -25.30
N ASP A 18 31.14 6.99 -25.44
CA ASP A 18 30.85 7.68 -26.69
C ASP A 18 31.48 6.93 -27.86
N GLU A 19 30.60 6.33 -28.66
CA GLU A 19 30.82 5.67 -29.95
C GLU A 19 32.22 5.05 -30.18
N THR A 20 32.34 3.69 -30.14
CA THR A 20 33.25 2.75 -30.89
C THR A 20 33.79 1.59 -29.99
N PRO A 21 34.56 0.61 -30.50
CA PRO A 21 34.22 -0.63 -31.21
C PRO A 21 33.97 -1.83 -30.26
N ALA A 22 33.33 -1.64 -29.10
CA ALA A 22 32.99 -2.78 -28.21
C ALA A 22 31.87 -3.70 -28.74
N ALA A 23 31.24 -3.34 -29.87
CA ALA A 23 30.00 -3.92 -30.37
C ALA A 23 30.15 -5.20 -31.21
N LEU A 24 31.36 -5.58 -31.62
CA LEU A 24 31.48 -6.55 -32.73
C LEU A 24 31.46 -8.02 -32.29
N HIS A 25 31.88 -8.41 -31.09
CA HIS A 25 31.91 -9.82 -30.66
C HIS A 25 31.50 -9.95 -29.18
N TRP A 26 30.34 -10.55 -28.88
CA TRP A 26 30.06 -11.00 -27.50
C TRP A 26 29.44 -12.39 -27.45
N PRO A 27 30.24 -13.46 -27.24
CA PRO A 27 29.70 -14.77 -26.95
C PRO A 27 29.29 -14.85 -25.47
N SER A 28 28.03 -15.19 -25.25
CA SER A 28 27.56 -16.10 -24.20
C SER A 28 28.31 -16.11 -22.85
N GLY A 29 28.37 -14.99 -22.12
CA GLY A 29 28.58 -15.01 -20.66
C GLY A 29 29.86 -15.69 -20.13
N SER A 30 30.93 -15.80 -20.93
CA SER A 30 32.22 -16.40 -20.53
C SER A 30 33.24 -15.36 -20.02
N GLY A 31 32.89 -14.07 -19.99
CA GLY A 31 33.72 -13.00 -19.44
C GLY A 31 33.52 -12.76 -17.94
N SER A 32 34.55 -12.28 -17.25
CA SER A 32 34.43 -11.87 -15.84
C SER A 32 33.51 -10.65 -15.69
N PHE A 33 32.61 -10.69 -14.71
CA PHE A 33 31.68 -9.61 -14.40
C PHE A 33 31.69 -9.26 -12.91
N ARG A 34 31.28 -8.03 -12.58
CA ARG A 34 31.11 -7.55 -11.20
C ARG A 34 29.64 -7.54 -10.79
N LEU A 35 29.31 -8.10 -9.63
CA LEU A 35 27.92 -8.11 -9.15
C LEU A 35 27.48 -6.74 -8.63
N VAL A 36 26.33 -6.26 -9.08
CA VAL A 36 25.67 -5.06 -8.56
C VAL A 36 24.88 -5.43 -7.30
N LYS A 37 25.52 -5.29 -6.12
CA LYS A 37 24.88 -5.56 -4.82
C LYS A 37 24.13 -4.36 -4.24
N ARG A 38 24.55 -3.14 -4.60
CA ARG A 38 24.00 -1.87 -4.10
C ARG A 38 23.64 -0.98 -5.29
N PRO A 39 22.48 -1.19 -5.94
CA PRO A 39 22.15 -0.52 -7.20
C PRO A 39 22.21 1.01 -7.09
N SER A 40 21.73 1.59 -5.98
CA SER A 40 21.81 3.04 -5.78
C SER A 40 23.24 3.61 -5.77
N MET A 41 24.19 2.88 -5.16
CA MET A 41 25.61 3.28 -5.16
C MET A 41 26.27 3.00 -6.51
N PHE A 42 25.86 1.91 -7.17
CA PHE A 42 26.34 1.57 -8.50
C PHE A 42 26.06 2.70 -9.48
N PHE A 43 24.80 3.17 -9.59
CA PHE A 43 24.46 4.27 -10.50
C PHE A 43 25.21 5.57 -10.17
N LYS A 44 25.38 5.90 -8.89
CA LYS A 44 26.11 7.11 -8.44
C LYS A 44 27.60 7.14 -8.81
N ASN A 45 28.19 5.97 -9.01
CA ASN A 45 29.61 5.83 -9.32
C ASN A 45 29.86 5.63 -10.82
N LEU A 46 28.82 5.64 -11.65
CA LEU A 46 28.98 5.57 -13.10
C LEU A 46 29.28 6.96 -13.66
N THR A 47 30.25 7.01 -14.56
CA THR A 47 30.62 8.23 -15.31
C THR A 47 30.09 8.21 -16.74
N ALA A 48 29.45 7.11 -17.16
CA ALA A 48 28.89 6.97 -18.50
C ALA A 48 27.48 7.55 -18.57
N ASP A 49 27.09 8.08 -19.73
CA ASP A 49 25.74 8.61 -19.95
C ASP A 49 24.69 7.50 -20.11
N TYR A 50 25.10 6.37 -20.71
CA TYR A 50 24.23 5.25 -21.02
C TYR A 50 24.82 3.90 -20.58
N LEU A 51 23.92 3.02 -20.13
CA LEU A 51 24.19 1.60 -19.93
C LEU A 51 23.49 0.77 -21.00
N LEU A 52 24.23 -0.21 -21.53
CA LEU A 52 23.69 -1.28 -22.35
C LEU A 52 23.25 -2.41 -21.42
N ALA A 53 21.99 -2.83 -21.50
CA ALA A 53 21.41 -3.87 -20.67
C ALA A 53 21.01 -5.08 -21.52
N MET A 54 21.50 -6.27 -21.17
CA MET A 54 21.29 -7.50 -21.94
C MET A 54 20.84 -8.67 -21.05
N ASP A 55 19.89 -9.46 -21.51
CA ASP A 55 19.44 -10.66 -20.82
C ASP A 55 20.54 -11.76 -20.81
N THR A 56 20.96 -12.17 -19.62
CA THR A 56 21.97 -13.23 -19.40
C THR A 56 21.58 -14.59 -19.98
N GLN A 57 20.29 -14.86 -20.19
CA GLN A 57 19.80 -16.18 -20.60
C GLN A 57 19.76 -16.37 -22.12
N LYS A 58 19.99 -15.30 -22.88
CA LYS A 58 19.91 -15.30 -24.34
C LYS A 58 21.26 -14.93 -24.94
N ASP A 59 21.50 -15.38 -26.17
CA ASP A 59 22.57 -14.83 -27.00
C ASP A 59 21.98 -13.72 -27.85
N VAL A 60 22.50 -12.51 -27.67
CA VAL A 60 22.04 -11.29 -28.34
C VAL A 60 23.13 -10.82 -29.29
N LEU A 61 22.78 -10.59 -30.54
CA LEU A 61 23.66 -10.02 -31.55
C LEU A 61 23.03 -8.73 -32.09
N CYS A 62 23.65 -7.61 -31.77
CA CYS A 62 23.27 -6.28 -32.24
C CYS A 62 24.46 -5.69 -33.01
N GLY A 63 24.28 -5.36 -34.28
CA GLY A 63 25.32 -4.78 -35.10
C GLY A 63 25.61 -3.32 -34.70
N LEU A 64 26.75 -2.81 -35.17
CA LEU A 64 27.16 -1.43 -34.86
C LEU A 64 26.16 -0.38 -35.41
N PRO A 65 25.63 -0.48 -36.64
CA PRO A 65 24.63 0.45 -37.15
C PRO A 65 23.35 0.46 -36.30
N GLU A 66 22.88 -0.71 -35.88
CA GLU A 66 21.66 -0.85 -35.07
C GLU A 66 21.87 -0.33 -33.64
N LEU A 67 23.04 -0.57 -33.05
CA LEU A 67 23.40 0.02 -31.75
C LEU A 67 23.49 1.54 -31.83
N LYS A 68 24.11 2.09 -32.89
CA LYS A 68 24.14 3.54 -33.15
C LYS A 68 22.74 4.11 -33.28
N ARG A 69 21.83 3.37 -33.95
CA ARG A 69 20.41 3.75 -34.06
C ARG A 69 19.74 3.86 -32.69
N LEU A 70 19.91 2.87 -31.81
CA LEU A 70 19.35 2.88 -30.45
C LEU A 70 19.92 4.03 -29.58
N LEU A 71 21.24 4.24 -29.64
CA LEU A 71 21.91 5.32 -28.88
C LEU A 71 21.54 6.71 -29.39
N ALA A 72 21.42 6.88 -30.72
CA ALA A 72 20.95 8.13 -31.32
C ALA A 72 19.55 8.48 -30.82
N VAL A 73 18.61 7.52 -30.84
CA VAL A 73 17.26 7.74 -30.28
C VAL A 73 17.34 8.14 -28.81
N ALA A 74 18.16 7.47 -28.00
CA ALA A 74 18.31 7.80 -26.58
C ALA A 74 18.82 9.23 -26.37
N ARG A 75 19.84 9.64 -27.13
CA ARG A 75 20.44 10.98 -27.08
C ARG A 75 19.51 12.08 -27.57
N ASP A 76 18.91 11.88 -28.74
CA ASP A 76 18.15 12.91 -29.44
C ASP A 76 16.79 13.17 -28.76
N THR A 77 16.25 12.17 -28.06
CA THR A 77 14.98 12.29 -27.32
C THR A 77 15.15 12.58 -25.84
N GLY A 78 16.34 12.33 -25.27
CA GLY A 78 16.56 12.37 -23.82
C GLY A 78 15.79 11.28 -23.04
N ALA A 79 15.41 10.19 -23.72
CA ALA A 79 14.65 9.10 -23.12
C ALA A 79 15.38 8.45 -21.94
N GLY A 80 14.60 8.06 -20.93
CA GLY A 80 15.11 7.36 -19.76
C GLY A 80 15.52 5.91 -20.06
N LEU A 81 14.82 5.28 -21.01
CA LEU A 81 15.09 3.93 -21.49
C LEU A 81 14.68 3.82 -22.97
N VAL A 82 15.51 3.17 -23.79
CA VAL A 82 15.21 2.89 -25.20
C VAL A 82 15.33 1.40 -25.48
N TYR A 83 14.33 0.83 -26.14
CA TYR A 83 14.26 -0.58 -26.49
C TYR A 83 13.67 -0.75 -27.89
N SER A 84 13.79 -1.95 -28.47
CA SER A 84 13.30 -2.20 -29.83
C SER A 84 12.72 -3.60 -29.99
N ASP A 85 12.01 -3.78 -31.09
CA ASP A 85 11.68 -5.10 -31.61
C ASP A 85 12.96 -5.88 -31.92
N TYR A 86 12.84 -7.19 -32.07
CA TYR A 86 13.99 -8.07 -32.33
C TYR A 86 13.62 -9.26 -33.19
N ALA A 87 14.62 -9.87 -33.83
CA ALA A 87 14.43 -11.11 -34.57
C ALA A 87 14.89 -12.30 -33.72
N GLU A 88 14.03 -13.30 -33.55
CA GLU A 88 14.37 -14.52 -32.83
C GLU A 88 14.72 -15.63 -33.82
N LYS A 89 15.87 -16.28 -33.63
CA LYS A 89 16.29 -17.44 -34.41
C LYS A 89 15.58 -18.70 -33.88
N VAL A 90 14.66 -19.26 -34.67
CA VAL A 90 13.91 -20.48 -34.39
C VAL A 90 14.09 -21.46 -35.55
N ASN A 91 14.67 -22.63 -35.31
CA ASN A 91 14.90 -23.67 -36.34
C ASN A 91 15.58 -23.12 -37.61
N ASP A 92 16.66 -22.36 -37.43
CA ASP A 92 17.43 -21.69 -38.50
C ASP A 92 16.67 -20.66 -39.35
N ARG A 93 15.46 -20.28 -38.95
CA ARG A 93 14.70 -19.15 -39.51
C ARG A 93 14.63 -18.00 -38.50
N PHE A 94 14.52 -16.79 -39.00
CA PHE A 94 14.34 -15.60 -38.17
C PHE A 94 12.86 -15.19 -38.17
N ALA A 95 12.29 -15.04 -36.97
CA ALA A 95 10.95 -14.51 -36.79
C ALA A 95 11.02 -13.18 -36.06
N VAL A 96 10.41 -12.14 -36.63
CA VAL A 96 10.33 -10.83 -35.96
C VAL A 96 9.41 -10.94 -34.75
N ARG A 97 9.87 -10.41 -33.62
CA ARG A 97 9.16 -10.35 -32.34
C ARG A 97 8.87 -8.87 -32.02
N PRO A 98 7.67 -8.38 -32.31
CA PRO A 98 7.30 -7.03 -31.92
C PRO A 98 7.18 -6.93 -30.39
N LEU A 99 7.36 -5.72 -29.85
CA LEU A 99 7.10 -5.38 -28.46
C LEU A 99 5.99 -4.34 -28.36
N ASN A 100 5.45 -4.15 -27.16
CA ASN A 100 4.44 -3.11 -26.91
C ASN A 100 5.10 -1.78 -26.56
N ASP A 101 4.48 -0.68 -26.99
CA ASP A 101 4.85 0.66 -26.52
C ASP A 101 4.56 0.83 -25.03
N TYR A 102 5.38 1.65 -24.36
CA TYR A 102 5.21 1.95 -22.95
C TYR A 102 4.17 3.04 -22.79
N GLN A 103 3.24 2.86 -21.84
CA GLN A 103 2.19 3.84 -21.55
C GLN A 103 2.00 4.02 -20.05
N PRO A 104 1.29 5.07 -19.57
CA PRO A 104 1.08 5.28 -18.15
C PRO A 104 0.45 4.09 -17.42
N GLY A 105 -0.28 3.22 -18.12
CA GLY A 105 -0.87 1.98 -17.61
C GLY A 105 0.05 0.75 -17.62
N SER A 106 1.29 0.86 -18.09
CA SER A 106 2.31 -0.20 -18.12
C SER A 106 2.94 -0.49 -16.73
N LEU A 107 2.07 -0.63 -15.73
CA LEU A 107 2.43 -0.84 -14.32
C LEU A 107 2.77 -2.30 -13.99
N ARG A 108 2.43 -3.24 -14.86
CA ARG A 108 2.64 -4.68 -14.62
C ARG A 108 4.12 -5.02 -14.46
N ASP A 109 4.47 -5.80 -13.46
CA ASP A 109 5.88 -6.12 -13.15
C ASP A 109 6.57 -6.98 -14.21
N ASP A 110 5.81 -7.56 -15.13
CA ASP A 110 6.24 -8.38 -16.26
C ASP A 110 6.27 -7.63 -17.61
N PHE A 111 6.23 -6.28 -17.63
CA PHE A 111 6.39 -5.52 -18.88
C PHE A 111 7.71 -5.87 -19.57
N HIS A 112 7.63 -6.28 -20.85
CA HIS A 112 8.76 -6.79 -21.61
C HIS A 112 9.44 -5.72 -22.48
N PHE A 113 10.66 -5.32 -22.11
CA PHE A 113 11.50 -4.37 -22.87
C PHE A 113 12.39 -5.05 -23.92
N GLY A 114 12.17 -6.34 -24.21
CA GLY A 114 13.09 -7.13 -25.05
C GLY A 114 14.25 -7.72 -24.25
N HIS A 115 15.18 -8.33 -24.97
CA HIS A 115 16.39 -8.93 -24.39
C HIS A 115 17.61 -8.00 -24.43
N PHE A 116 17.45 -6.82 -25.04
CA PHE A 116 18.47 -5.78 -25.11
C PHE A 116 17.83 -4.38 -25.10
N PHE A 117 18.35 -3.47 -24.27
CA PHE A 117 17.88 -2.09 -24.18
C PHE A 117 18.96 -1.14 -23.66
N ILE A 118 18.77 0.16 -23.90
CA ILE A 118 19.61 1.25 -23.43
C ILE A 118 18.95 1.89 -22.20
N LEU A 119 19.71 2.13 -21.13
CA LEU A 119 19.26 2.82 -19.92
C LEU A 119 20.07 4.09 -19.72
N SER A 120 19.39 5.24 -19.60
CA SER A 120 20.02 6.52 -19.26
C SER A 120 20.47 6.52 -17.81
N VAL A 121 21.77 6.74 -17.58
CA VAL A 121 22.33 6.87 -16.23
C VAL A 121 21.83 8.15 -15.57
N ARG A 122 21.73 9.25 -16.33
CA ARG A 122 21.19 10.53 -15.85
C ARG A 122 19.75 10.38 -15.37
N ALA A 123 18.88 9.75 -16.15
CA ALA A 123 17.48 9.54 -15.74
C ALA A 123 17.38 8.63 -14.51
N ALA A 124 18.19 7.57 -14.46
CA ALA A 124 18.26 6.70 -13.28
C ALA A 124 18.73 7.44 -12.02
N LEU A 125 19.72 8.32 -12.15
CA LEU A 125 20.22 9.16 -11.05
C LEU A 125 19.17 10.16 -10.58
N SER A 126 18.52 10.88 -11.50
CA SER A 126 17.41 11.79 -11.17
C SER A 126 16.34 11.06 -10.34
N ALA A 127 15.91 9.89 -10.82
CA ALA A 127 14.95 9.05 -10.14
C ALA A 127 15.42 8.57 -8.74
N ILE A 128 16.71 8.30 -8.53
CA ILE A 128 17.25 7.88 -7.23
C ILE A 128 17.37 9.08 -6.27
N GLU A 129 17.79 10.24 -6.77
CA GLU A 129 17.94 11.46 -5.98
C GLU A 129 16.59 11.99 -5.50
N GLN A 130 15.60 12.01 -6.40
CA GLN A 130 14.26 12.50 -6.10
C GLN A 130 13.45 11.54 -5.23
N TYR A 131 13.54 10.22 -5.48
CA TYR A 131 12.65 9.24 -4.85
C TYR A 131 13.34 8.30 -3.85
N GLY A 132 14.62 8.52 -3.55
CA GLY A 132 15.39 7.79 -2.56
C GLY A 132 16.02 6.50 -3.07
N THR A 133 16.57 5.68 -2.16
CA THR A 133 17.31 4.47 -2.55
C THR A 133 16.43 3.38 -3.15
N LEU A 134 17.01 2.59 -4.05
CA LEU A 134 16.42 1.38 -4.63
C LEU A 134 16.54 0.18 -3.68
N PRO A 135 15.61 -0.79 -3.76
CA PRO A 135 15.74 -2.11 -3.14
C PRO A 135 17.08 -2.81 -3.46
N ALA A 136 17.53 -3.70 -2.58
CA ALA A 136 18.72 -4.51 -2.83
C ALA A 136 18.46 -5.66 -3.82
N ASP A 137 17.23 -6.19 -3.84
CA ASP A 137 16.80 -7.22 -4.80
C ASP A 137 16.77 -6.62 -6.21
N PRO A 138 17.45 -7.23 -7.20
CA PRO A 138 17.64 -6.63 -8.51
C PRO A 138 16.33 -6.51 -9.32
N ASP A 139 15.42 -7.48 -9.20
CA ASP A 139 14.17 -7.45 -9.96
C ASP A 139 13.23 -6.37 -9.39
N LEU A 140 13.10 -6.31 -8.05
CA LEU A 140 12.34 -5.26 -7.38
C LEU A 140 12.95 -3.87 -7.64
N ALA A 141 14.28 -3.79 -7.68
CA ALA A 141 14.99 -2.55 -7.94
C ALA A 141 14.80 -2.06 -9.38
N PHE A 142 14.86 -2.95 -10.37
CA PHE A 142 14.59 -2.58 -11.76
C PHE A 142 13.12 -2.16 -11.95
N TYR A 143 12.18 -2.89 -11.34
CA TYR A 143 10.75 -2.55 -11.38
C TYR A 143 10.47 -1.17 -10.76
N ASP A 144 11.03 -0.87 -9.57
CA ASP A 144 10.89 0.43 -8.93
C ASP A 144 11.59 1.55 -9.74
N LEU A 145 12.79 1.27 -10.26
CA LEU A 145 13.56 2.24 -11.04
C LEU A 145 12.83 2.64 -12.33
N ARG A 146 12.35 1.68 -13.13
CA ARG A 146 11.65 1.98 -14.40
C ARG A 146 10.38 2.82 -14.16
N LEU A 147 9.66 2.55 -13.08
CA LEU A 147 8.45 3.29 -12.71
C LEU A 147 8.76 4.70 -12.22
N ARG A 148 9.93 4.92 -11.60
CA ARG A 148 10.38 6.26 -11.21
C ARG A 148 10.84 7.07 -12.42
N ILE A 149 11.62 6.45 -13.30
CA ILE A 149 12.07 7.08 -14.56
C ILE A 149 10.85 7.52 -15.37
N SER A 150 9.82 6.67 -15.48
CA SER A 150 8.61 6.99 -16.26
C SER A 150 7.75 8.12 -15.70
N LEU A 151 8.12 8.75 -14.57
CA LEU A 151 7.44 9.95 -14.06
C LEU A 151 7.97 11.24 -14.70
N GLU A 152 9.20 11.22 -15.19
CA GLU A 152 9.94 12.41 -15.65
C GLU A 152 10.52 12.23 -17.06
N HIS A 153 10.69 11.00 -17.51
CA HIS A 153 11.31 10.67 -18.79
C HIS A 153 10.50 9.63 -19.55
N ASP A 154 10.51 9.72 -20.87
CA ASP A 154 9.89 8.73 -21.74
C ASP A 154 10.68 7.41 -21.77
N LEU A 155 9.94 6.31 -21.96
CA LEU A 155 10.49 4.98 -22.23
C LEU A 155 10.08 4.61 -23.66
N ILE A 156 11.02 4.70 -24.59
CA ILE A 156 10.73 4.71 -26.02
C ILE A 156 11.00 3.35 -26.66
N ARG A 157 9.99 2.83 -27.38
CA ARG A 157 10.16 1.71 -28.29
C ARG A 157 10.56 2.23 -29.67
N VAL A 158 11.59 1.65 -30.25
CA VAL A 158 11.91 1.77 -31.68
C VAL A 158 11.26 0.57 -32.38
N PRO A 159 10.24 0.76 -33.24
CA PRO A 159 9.48 -0.32 -33.88
C PRO A 159 10.24 -0.93 -35.06
N GLU A 160 11.53 -1.22 -34.84
CA GLU A 160 12.48 -1.75 -35.81
C GLU A 160 13.15 -2.98 -35.17
N SER A 161 13.38 -4.04 -35.95
CA SER A 161 14.07 -5.24 -35.45
C SER A 161 15.58 -5.03 -35.43
N LEU A 162 16.11 -4.43 -34.36
CA LEU A 162 17.50 -3.92 -34.29
C LEU A 162 18.53 -4.90 -33.70
N TYR A 163 18.10 -6.08 -33.26
CA TYR A 163 19.02 -7.12 -32.83
C TYR A 163 18.42 -8.51 -33.04
N THR A 164 19.28 -9.51 -33.07
CA THR A 164 18.88 -10.92 -33.15
C THR A 164 19.10 -11.62 -31.82
N VAL A 165 18.22 -12.57 -31.53
CA VAL A 165 18.24 -13.36 -30.30
C VAL A 165 18.25 -14.84 -30.65
N SER A 166 19.12 -15.60 -30.00
CA SER A 166 19.10 -17.06 -30.06
C SER A 166 19.20 -17.68 -28.67
N ALA A 167 18.75 -18.94 -28.56
CA ALA A 167 18.88 -19.69 -27.32
C ALA A 167 20.34 -20.11 -27.08
N LYS A 168 20.84 -19.90 -25.87
CA LYS A 168 22.15 -20.46 -25.47
C LYS A 168 22.13 -21.98 -25.58
N LYS A 169 23.15 -22.58 -26.21
CA LYS A 169 23.39 -24.04 -26.14
C LYS A 169 23.57 -24.44 -24.67
N LYS A 170 22.57 -25.11 -24.07
CA LYS A 170 22.70 -25.67 -22.71
C LYS A 170 23.52 -26.97 -22.75
N MET A 171 24.49 -27.13 -21.84
CA MET A 171 24.91 -28.46 -21.38
C MET A 171 23.73 -29.13 -20.65
N PRO A 172 23.59 -30.47 -20.69
CA PRO A 172 22.41 -31.16 -20.20
C PRO A 172 22.31 -31.06 -18.67
N SER A 173 21.54 -30.11 -18.17
CA SER A 173 21.07 -30.12 -16.77
C SER A 173 19.81 -30.98 -16.68
N LYS A 174 19.75 -31.89 -15.69
CA LYS A 174 18.60 -32.73 -15.36
C LYS A 174 17.28 -31.98 -15.57
N LYS A 175 16.38 -32.59 -16.36
CA LYS A 175 15.00 -32.11 -16.55
C LYS A 175 14.34 -31.91 -15.19
N SER A 176 14.29 -30.68 -14.69
CA SER A 176 13.24 -30.28 -13.78
C SER A 176 12.01 -29.99 -14.64
N GLY A 177 11.11 -30.97 -14.71
CA GLY A 177 9.80 -30.76 -15.29
C GLY A 177 9.06 -29.71 -14.48
N ARG A 178 8.71 -28.59 -15.13
CA ARG A 178 7.52 -27.75 -14.93
C ARG A 178 7.70 -26.43 -15.69
N GLN A 179 7.38 -26.44 -16.98
CA GLN A 179 6.81 -25.24 -17.61
C GLN A 179 5.36 -25.16 -17.11
N SER A 180 5.18 -24.69 -15.88
CA SER A 180 3.86 -24.27 -15.38
C SER A 180 3.77 -22.76 -15.57
N GLU A 181 2.96 -22.36 -16.55
CA GLU A 181 2.29 -21.06 -16.72
C GLU A 181 2.89 -19.88 -15.93
N ALA A 182 3.70 -19.06 -16.61
CA ALA A 182 4.23 -17.79 -16.07
C ALA A 182 3.13 -16.86 -15.50
N HIS A 183 1.89 -16.99 -16.01
CA HIS A 183 0.71 -16.25 -15.59
C HIS A 183 0.23 -16.51 -14.15
N PHE A 184 0.69 -17.55 -13.45
CA PHE A 184 0.30 -17.85 -12.06
C PHE A 184 1.47 -18.00 -11.11
N SER A 185 2.66 -17.57 -11.54
CA SER A 185 3.89 -17.64 -10.75
C SER A 185 3.77 -16.92 -9.38
N TYR A 186 2.80 -16.02 -9.19
CA TYR A 186 2.58 -15.30 -7.94
C TYR A 186 1.86 -16.08 -6.83
N VAL A 187 1.31 -17.28 -7.10
CA VAL A 187 0.39 -17.99 -6.17
C VAL A 187 1.12 -18.89 -5.15
N ALA A 188 2.42 -19.15 -5.29
CA ALA A 188 3.17 -19.95 -4.31
C ALA A 188 3.49 -19.16 -3.01
N GLY A 189 3.54 -19.84 -1.84
CA GLY A 189 3.73 -19.19 -0.53
C GLY A 189 5.00 -18.33 -0.39
N GLU A 190 6.11 -18.72 -1.03
CA GLU A 190 7.35 -17.91 -1.10
C GLU A 190 7.16 -16.61 -1.91
N ASN A 191 6.15 -16.56 -2.78
CA ASN A 191 5.82 -15.38 -3.59
C ASN A 191 5.00 -14.34 -2.83
N LEU A 192 4.33 -14.66 -1.71
CA LEU A 192 3.49 -13.68 -1.00
C LEU A 192 4.29 -12.47 -0.49
N LEU A 193 5.50 -12.70 0.05
CA LEU A 193 6.39 -11.62 0.50
C LEU A 193 6.88 -10.76 -0.68
N ARG A 194 7.20 -11.39 -1.81
CA ARG A 194 7.60 -10.70 -3.05
C ARG A 194 6.42 -9.89 -3.60
N GLN A 195 5.22 -10.46 -3.64
CA GLN A 195 3.99 -9.79 -4.07
C GLN A 195 3.68 -8.56 -3.21
N LYS A 196 3.82 -8.65 -1.88
CA LYS A 196 3.67 -7.48 -0.99
C LYS A 196 4.68 -6.37 -1.29
N LYS A 197 5.93 -6.72 -1.64
CA LYS A 197 6.95 -5.73 -2.03
C LYS A 197 6.61 -5.08 -3.38
N LEU A 198 6.19 -5.86 -4.37
CA LEU A 198 5.74 -5.36 -5.68
C LEU A 198 4.51 -4.46 -5.55
N GLU A 199 3.50 -4.87 -4.78
CA GLU A 199 2.31 -4.07 -4.45
C GLU A 199 2.70 -2.73 -3.84
N LYS A 200 3.65 -2.73 -2.89
CA LYS A 200 4.13 -1.49 -2.24
C LYS A 200 4.80 -0.55 -3.24
N ILE A 201 5.58 -1.08 -4.19
CA ILE A 201 6.20 -0.28 -5.25
C ILE A 201 5.13 0.33 -6.18
N ALA A 202 4.19 -0.49 -6.67
CA ALA A 202 3.10 -0.03 -7.54
C ALA A 202 2.21 1.02 -6.85
N THR A 203 1.88 0.80 -5.57
CA THR A 203 1.06 1.74 -4.79
C THR A 203 1.76 3.09 -4.64
N ARG A 204 3.07 3.11 -4.38
CA ARG A 204 3.86 4.34 -4.33
C ARG A 204 3.92 5.04 -5.68
N HIS A 205 4.05 4.29 -6.78
CA HIS A 205 3.99 4.88 -8.11
C HIS A 205 2.63 5.53 -8.40
N LEU A 206 1.52 4.86 -8.06
CA LEU A 206 0.17 5.44 -8.16
C LEU A 206 0.00 6.68 -7.29
N GLN A 207 0.61 6.73 -6.10
CA GLN A 207 0.62 7.93 -5.25
C GLN A 207 1.32 9.10 -5.95
N ARG A 208 2.50 8.86 -6.53
CA ARG A 208 3.26 9.87 -7.30
C ARG A 208 2.50 10.37 -8.53
N LEU A 209 1.75 9.48 -9.19
CA LEU A 209 0.87 9.84 -10.31
C LEU A 209 -0.40 10.59 -9.88
N GLY A 210 -0.72 10.67 -8.58
CA GLY A 210 -2.02 11.19 -8.11
C GLY A 210 -3.20 10.28 -8.45
N ALA A 211 -2.96 8.99 -8.67
CA ALA A 211 -3.94 7.98 -9.08
C ALA A 211 -4.25 6.93 -7.99
N CYS A 212 -3.67 7.06 -6.80
CA CYS A 212 -3.91 6.15 -5.68
C CYS A 212 -5.26 6.46 -5.00
N LEU A 213 -6.03 5.42 -4.71
CA LEU A 213 -7.33 5.54 -4.05
C LEU A 213 -7.27 4.95 -2.63
N PRO A 214 -7.97 5.52 -1.63
CA PRO A 214 -8.08 4.90 -0.31
C PRO A 214 -8.99 3.68 -0.33
N ALA A 215 -9.01 2.94 0.78
CA ALA A 215 -9.95 1.85 1.00
C ALA A 215 -11.40 2.32 0.79
N ARG A 216 -12.23 1.45 0.20
CA ARG A 216 -13.62 1.80 -0.15
C ARG A 216 -14.55 1.58 1.04
N PRO A 217 -15.42 2.56 1.36
CA PRO A 217 -16.42 2.38 2.39
C PRO A 217 -17.44 1.31 1.97
N VAL A 218 -18.08 0.74 2.97
CA VAL A 218 -19.25 -0.11 2.86
C VAL A 218 -20.40 0.81 2.38
N MET A 219 -21.00 0.57 1.21
CA MET A 219 -22.16 1.38 0.77
C MET A 219 -23.32 1.24 1.75
N GLU A 220 -24.18 2.25 1.80
CA GLU A 220 -25.49 2.14 2.43
C GLU A 220 -26.37 1.12 1.70
N GLU A 221 -27.20 0.44 2.48
CA GLU A 221 -28.10 -0.61 2.01
C GLU A 221 -29.11 -0.04 1.01
N TRP A 222 -29.14 -0.60 -0.20
CA TRP A 222 -30.13 -0.21 -1.20
C TRP A 222 -31.35 -1.12 -1.10
N LYS A 223 -32.55 -0.53 -0.97
CA LYS A 223 -33.80 -1.28 -0.84
C LYS A 223 -34.05 -2.10 -2.12
N PRO A 224 -34.24 -3.43 -2.02
CA PRO A 224 -34.49 -4.28 -3.18
C PRO A 224 -35.76 -3.88 -3.92
N LYS A 225 -35.77 -4.01 -5.25
CA LYS A 225 -37.02 -4.26 -5.99
C LYS A 225 -37.30 -5.77 -5.96
N ASP A 226 -38.58 -6.13 -5.89
CA ASP A 226 -39.00 -7.52 -6.06
C ASP A 226 -38.77 -7.94 -7.52
N LEU A 227 -37.94 -8.96 -7.70
CA LEU A 227 -37.61 -9.56 -8.99
C LEU A 227 -37.96 -11.05 -8.94
N LEU A 228 -38.51 -11.58 -10.03
CA LEU A 228 -38.86 -13.00 -10.17
C LEU A 228 -37.65 -13.90 -9.89
N TRP A 229 -36.49 -13.54 -10.41
CA TRP A 229 -35.23 -14.25 -10.21
C TRP A 229 -34.30 -13.45 -9.29
N LYS A 230 -33.80 -14.10 -8.23
CA LYS A 230 -32.80 -13.48 -7.36
C LYS A 230 -31.42 -13.49 -8.02
N ALA A 231 -31.10 -14.55 -8.76
CA ALA A 231 -29.84 -14.66 -9.47
C ALA A 231 -30.04 -15.27 -10.87
N SER A 232 -29.12 -14.95 -11.78
CA SER A 232 -28.99 -15.54 -13.09
C SER A 232 -27.58 -16.05 -13.29
N VAL A 233 -27.42 -17.33 -13.60
CA VAL A 233 -26.16 -17.88 -14.10
C VAL A 233 -26.04 -17.49 -15.57
N VAL A 234 -24.99 -16.75 -15.93
CA VAL A 234 -24.78 -16.22 -17.28
C VAL A 234 -23.67 -17.00 -17.97
N ILE A 235 -23.99 -17.57 -19.13
CA ILE A 235 -23.12 -18.43 -19.94
C ILE A 235 -23.03 -17.88 -21.38
N PRO A 236 -22.06 -17.00 -21.68
CA PRO A 236 -21.72 -16.68 -23.06
C PRO A 236 -21.16 -17.91 -23.77
N VAL A 237 -21.63 -18.21 -24.99
CA VAL A 237 -21.19 -19.40 -25.72
C VAL A 237 -21.05 -19.14 -27.23
N PHE A 238 -20.00 -19.70 -27.81
CA PHE A 238 -19.78 -19.78 -29.24
C PHE A 238 -19.03 -21.07 -29.58
N ASN A 239 -19.66 -21.97 -30.33
CA ASN A 239 -19.08 -23.24 -30.78
C ASN A 239 -18.46 -24.06 -29.62
N ARG A 240 -19.31 -24.55 -28.73
CA ARG A 240 -18.93 -25.31 -27.52
C ARG A 240 -19.77 -26.57 -27.32
N ARG A 241 -20.16 -27.24 -28.40
CA ARG A 241 -21.06 -28.40 -28.35
C ARG A 241 -20.57 -29.49 -27.38
N LYS A 242 -19.25 -29.68 -27.29
CA LYS A 242 -18.62 -30.70 -26.44
C LYS A 242 -18.69 -30.39 -24.93
N THR A 243 -18.77 -29.13 -24.53
CA THR A 243 -18.58 -28.73 -23.12
C THR A 243 -19.79 -28.07 -22.49
N ILE A 244 -20.64 -27.42 -23.28
CA ILE A 244 -21.76 -26.61 -22.81
C ILE A 244 -22.79 -27.41 -22.01
N ALA A 245 -23.01 -28.69 -22.37
CA ALA A 245 -23.93 -29.56 -21.65
C ALA A 245 -23.49 -29.77 -20.19
N ASP A 246 -22.19 -29.91 -19.94
CA ASP A 246 -21.67 -30.09 -18.59
C ASP A 246 -21.77 -28.79 -17.77
N ALA A 247 -21.51 -27.64 -18.40
CA ALA A 247 -21.66 -26.33 -17.77
C ALA A 247 -23.11 -26.12 -17.30
N ILE A 248 -24.09 -26.30 -18.20
CA ILE A 248 -25.52 -26.18 -17.86
C ILE A 248 -25.92 -27.18 -16.76
N LYS A 249 -25.48 -28.44 -16.85
CA LYS A 249 -25.76 -29.43 -15.78
C LYS A 249 -25.19 -29.01 -14.43
N SER A 250 -23.99 -28.41 -14.40
CA SER A 250 -23.39 -27.91 -13.15
C SER A 250 -24.16 -26.72 -12.55
N ALA A 251 -24.74 -25.87 -13.40
CA ALA A 251 -25.61 -24.77 -12.99
C ALA A 251 -26.98 -25.28 -12.50
N LEU A 252 -27.58 -26.26 -13.20
CA LEU A 252 -28.84 -26.89 -12.80
C LEU A 252 -28.74 -27.64 -11.46
N ALA A 253 -27.55 -28.14 -11.11
CA ALA A 253 -27.31 -28.85 -9.85
C ALA A 253 -27.16 -27.93 -8.62
N GLN A 254 -27.21 -26.60 -8.80
CA GLN A 254 -27.04 -25.65 -7.69
C GLN A 254 -28.22 -25.70 -6.72
N LYS A 255 -27.92 -25.58 -5.42
CA LYS A 255 -28.87 -25.56 -4.32
C LYS A 255 -28.77 -24.21 -3.62
N THR A 256 -29.88 -23.46 -3.60
CA THR A 256 -29.94 -22.10 -3.07
C THR A 256 -31.19 -21.86 -2.24
N ASP A 257 -31.14 -20.90 -1.32
CA ASP A 257 -32.29 -20.39 -0.56
C ASP A 257 -33.11 -19.33 -1.33
N PHE A 258 -32.83 -19.16 -2.62
CA PHE A 258 -33.47 -18.20 -3.51
C PHE A 258 -33.72 -18.79 -4.90
N PRO A 259 -34.72 -18.28 -5.65
CA PRO A 259 -34.94 -18.70 -7.04
C PRO A 259 -33.84 -18.15 -7.96
N PHE A 260 -33.39 -18.97 -8.90
CA PHE A 260 -32.44 -18.57 -9.94
C PHE A 260 -32.79 -19.19 -11.30
N ASN A 261 -32.27 -18.58 -12.36
CA ASN A 261 -32.35 -19.09 -13.73
C ASN A 261 -30.96 -19.14 -14.39
N ILE A 262 -30.90 -19.70 -15.60
CA ILE A 262 -29.69 -19.82 -16.41
C ILE A 262 -29.94 -19.09 -17.72
N LEU A 263 -29.10 -18.11 -18.04
CA LEU A 263 -29.11 -17.36 -19.30
C LEU A 263 -27.92 -17.83 -20.14
N VAL A 264 -28.20 -18.56 -21.21
CA VAL A 264 -27.17 -18.98 -22.17
C VAL A 264 -27.25 -18.08 -23.39
N VAL A 265 -26.24 -17.25 -23.59
CA VAL A 265 -26.17 -16.30 -24.71
C VAL A 265 -25.33 -16.92 -25.82
N ASP A 266 -26.03 -17.46 -26.82
CA ASP A 266 -25.46 -18.17 -27.95
C ASP A 266 -25.17 -17.20 -29.10
N ASN A 267 -23.88 -16.94 -29.30
CA ASN A 267 -23.39 -16.00 -30.30
C ASN A 267 -23.31 -16.64 -31.69
N PHE A 268 -24.43 -17.18 -32.17
CA PHE A 268 -24.56 -17.80 -33.50
C PHE A 268 -23.63 -19.01 -33.71
N SER A 269 -23.66 -19.96 -32.78
CA SER A 269 -22.92 -21.20 -32.94
C SER A 269 -23.36 -21.99 -34.19
N THR A 270 -22.41 -22.64 -34.84
CA THR A 270 -22.60 -23.46 -36.06
C THR A 270 -22.19 -24.91 -35.88
N ASP A 271 -21.60 -25.26 -34.74
CA ASP A 271 -21.08 -26.61 -34.44
C ASP A 271 -22.16 -27.56 -33.88
N GLY A 272 -23.44 -27.16 -33.91
CA GLY A 272 -24.54 -27.88 -33.29
C GLY A 272 -24.81 -27.50 -31.82
N THR A 273 -24.17 -26.46 -31.28
CA THR A 273 -24.46 -25.95 -29.93
C THR A 273 -25.87 -25.39 -29.82
N THR A 274 -26.34 -24.63 -30.82
CA THR A 274 -27.65 -23.99 -30.83
C THR A 274 -28.81 -24.99 -30.70
N GLU A 275 -28.76 -26.10 -31.42
CA GLU A 275 -29.77 -27.18 -31.39
C GLU A 275 -29.81 -27.86 -30.02
N LEU A 276 -28.63 -28.06 -29.42
CA LEU A 276 -28.50 -28.61 -28.09
C LEU A 276 -29.13 -27.67 -27.05
N LEU A 277 -28.88 -26.37 -27.15
CA LEU A 277 -29.44 -25.36 -26.24
C LEU A 277 -30.97 -25.27 -26.33
N LYS A 278 -31.54 -25.35 -27.54
CA LYS A 278 -33.00 -25.45 -27.73
C LYS A 278 -33.59 -26.65 -26.98
N THR A 279 -32.90 -27.80 -27.01
CA THR A 279 -33.33 -29.00 -26.28
C THR A 279 -33.32 -28.78 -24.76
N PHE A 280 -32.29 -28.11 -24.22
CA PHE A 280 -32.23 -27.77 -22.80
C PHE A 280 -33.32 -26.78 -22.40
N ALA A 281 -33.53 -25.72 -23.17
CA ALA A 281 -34.56 -24.70 -22.89
C ALA A 281 -35.98 -25.27 -22.94
N ALA A 282 -36.26 -26.19 -23.87
CA ALA A 282 -37.54 -26.89 -23.94
C ALA A 282 -37.78 -27.81 -22.74
N ARG A 283 -36.72 -28.44 -22.21
CA ARG A 283 -36.80 -29.37 -21.08
C ARG A 283 -36.83 -28.67 -19.72
N TYR A 284 -36.14 -27.54 -19.57
CA TYR A 284 -35.97 -26.83 -18.31
C TYR A 284 -36.46 -25.37 -18.44
N PRO A 285 -37.65 -25.03 -17.92
CA PRO A 285 -38.25 -23.69 -18.09
C PRO A 285 -37.44 -22.51 -17.54
N HIS A 286 -36.48 -22.78 -16.64
CA HIS A 286 -35.57 -21.78 -16.07
C HIS A 286 -34.22 -21.70 -16.82
N VAL A 287 -34.09 -22.37 -17.96
CA VAL A 287 -32.96 -22.24 -18.89
C VAL A 287 -33.42 -21.43 -20.09
N HIS A 288 -32.86 -20.24 -20.26
CA HIS A 288 -33.18 -19.34 -21.36
C HIS A 288 -32.05 -19.37 -22.39
N HIS A 289 -32.37 -19.83 -23.60
CA HIS A 289 -31.50 -19.73 -24.77
C HIS A 289 -31.72 -18.38 -25.44
N LEU A 290 -30.73 -17.49 -25.32
CA LEU A 290 -30.75 -16.16 -25.91
C LEU A 290 -29.85 -16.16 -27.14
N VAL A 291 -30.39 -15.82 -28.30
CA VAL A 291 -29.62 -15.59 -29.52
C VAL A 291 -29.68 -14.09 -29.81
N PRO A 292 -28.56 -13.36 -29.71
CA PRO A 292 -28.54 -11.92 -29.99
C PRO A 292 -28.98 -11.63 -31.42
N SER A 293 -29.51 -10.43 -31.69
CA SER A 293 -29.85 -10.02 -33.07
C SER A 293 -28.61 -9.66 -33.92
N ARG A 294 -27.49 -9.33 -33.26
CA ARG A 294 -26.23 -8.93 -33.87
C ARG A 294 -25.18 -10.03 -33.79
N ARG A 295 -24.38 -10.17 -34.85
CA ARG A 295 -23.35 -11.22 -35.01
C ARG A 295 -21.91 -10.77 -34.68
N ASP A 296 -21.72 -9.50 -34.33
CA ASP A 296 -20.41 -8.90 -34.07
C ASP A 296 -20.06 -8.82 -32.58
N LEU A 297 -20.76 -9.58 -31.74
CA LEU A 297 -20.56 -9.56 -30.30
C LEU A 297 -19.33 -10.39 -29.92
N GLY A 298 -18.46 -9.80 -29.10
CA GLY A 298 -17.51 -10.54 -28.27
C GLY A 298 -18.15 -11.00 -26.97
N ILE A 299 -17.35 -11.60 -26.09
CA ILE A 299 -17.81 -12.11 -24.79
C ILE A 299 -18.52 -11.01 -23.98
N GLY A 300 -17.95 -9.80 -23.93
CA GLY A 300 -18.57 -8.66 -23.24
C GLY A 300 -19.88 -8.20 -23.87
N GLY A 301 -20.02 -8.30 -25.19
CA GLY A 301 -21.29 -8.07 -25.88
C GLY A 301 -22.37 -9.07 -25.43
N CYS A 302 -22.02 -10.36 -25.37
CA CYS A 302 -22.92 -11.39 -24.85
C CYS A 302 -23.32 -11.17 -23.38
N TRP A 303 -22.39 -10.68 -22.55
CA TRP A 303 -22.72 -10.27 -21.19
C TRP A 303 -23.74 -9.13 -21.15
N ASN A 304 -23.60 -8.14 -22.04
CA ASN A 304 -24.57 -7.04 -22.15
C ASN A 304 -25.96 -7.53 -22.56
N GLU A 305 -26.04 -8.48 -23.50
CA GLU A 305 -27.31 -9.14 -23.87
C GLU A 305 -27.94 -9.86 -22.67
N ALA A 306 -27.13 -10.59 -21.91
CA ALA A 306 -27.60 -11.29 -20.71
C ALA A 306 -28.14 -10.32 -19.66
N ILE A 307 -27.37 -9.30 -19.26
CA ILE A 307 -27.78 -8.39 -18.18
C ILE A 307 -28.96 -7.52 -18.58
N ASN A 308 -29.12 -7.18 -19.86
CA ASN A 308 -30.26 -6.38 -20.34
C ASN A 308 -31.51 -7.22 -20.64
N SER A 309 -31.39 -8.56 -20.61
CA SER A 309 -32.54 -9.45 -20.73
C SER A 309 -33.57 -9.19 -19.61
N PRO A 310 -34.87 -9.21 -19.92
CA PRO A 310 -35.92 -9.15 -18.90
C PRO A 310 -35.89 -10.35 -17.95
N CYS A 311 -35.27 -11.46 -18.37
CA CYS A 311 -35.08 -12.65 -17.54
C CYS A 311 -33.92 -12.52 -16.54
N CYS A 312 -33.09 -11.47 -16.61
CA CYS A 312 -31.93 -11.34 -15.72
C CYS A 312 -32.35 -10.91 -14.31
N GLY A 313 -31.99 -11.73 -13.33
CA GLY A 313 -32.23 -11.51 -11.92
C GLY A 313 -31.36 -10.43 -11.30
N ARG A 314 -31.51 -10.26 -9.99
CA ARG A 314 -30.78 -9.22 -9.23
C ARG A 314 -29.27 -9.38 -9.32
N TYR A 315 -28.79 -10.61 -9.28
CA TYR A 315 -27.37 -10.93 -9.35
C TYR A 315 -27.05 -11.73 -10.60
N ALA A 316 -26.09 -11.26 -11.40
CA ALA A 316 -25.58 -12.00 -12.54
C ALA A 316 -24.28 -12.72 -12.13
N VAL A 317 -24.24 -14.04 -12.28
CA VAL A 317 -23.12 -14.88 -11.84
C VAL A 317 -22.54 -15.63 -13.04
N GLN A 318 -21.24 -15.49 -13.26
CA GLN A 318 -20.57 -16.10 -14.39
C GLN A 318 -20.52 -17.62 -14.30
N LEU A 319 -20.70 -18.26 -15.45
CA LEU A 319 -20.17 -19.58 -15.74
C LEU A 319 -19.71 -19.63 -17.20
N ASP A 320 -18.43 -19.89 -17.43
CA ASP A 320 -17.88 -20.02 -18.79
C ASP A 320 -18.35 -21.34 -19.41
N SER A 321 -18.67 -21.31 -20.70
CA SER A 321 -19.28 -22.43 -21.46
C SER A 321 -18.43 -23.70 -21.52
N ASP A 322 -17.16 -23.61 -21.15
CA ASP A 322 -16.20 -24.69 -21.04
C ASP A 322 -15.75 -24.97 -19.60
N ASP A 323 -16.36 -24.37 -18.59
CA ASP A 323 -16.01 -24.58 -17.18
C ASP A 323 -17.17 -25.16 -16.38
N LEU A 324 -16.96 -25.38 -15.07
CA LEU A 324 -17.92 -25.99 -14.18
C LEU A 324 -17.95 -25.30 -12.82
N TYR A 325 -19.12 -25.23 -12.20
CA TYR A 325 -19.18 -25.03 -10.75
C TYR A 325 -18.67 -26.26 -10.01
N GLU A 326 -17.87 -26.01 -8.96
CA GLU A 326 -17.19 -27.09 -8.23
C GLU A 326 -18.13 -27.87 -7.32
N SER A 327 -19.15 -27.20 -6.76
CA SER A 327 -20.10 -27.84 -5.86
C SER A 327 -21.53 -27.33 -6.09
N PRO A 328 -22.56 -28.05 -5.63
CA PRO A 328 -23.93 -27.56 -5.58
C PRO A 328 -24.13 -26.25 -4.77
N GLY A 329 -23.17 -25.86 -3.93
CA GLY A 329 -23.26 -24.66 -3.09
C GLY A 329 -22.54 -23.42 -3.66
N THR A 330 -21.96 -23.51 -4.86
CA THR A 330 -21.18 -22.42 -5.47
C THR A 330 -22.01 -21.16 -5.65
N LEU A 331 -23.21 -21.28 -6.23
CA LEU A 331 -24.08 -20.13 -6.51
C LEU A 331 -24.54 -19.45 -5.21
N GLN A 332 -24.91 -20.23 -4.18
CA GLN A 332 -25.24 -19.70 -2.86
C GLN A 332 -24.06 -18.90 -2.31
N THR A 333 -22.86 -19.49 -2.32
CA THR A 333 -21.64 -18.87 -1.78
C THR A 333 -21.33 -17.53 -2.45
N MET A 334 -21.43 -17.48 -3.78
CA MET A 334 -21.15 -16.26 -4.55
C MET A 334 -22.20 -15.17 -4.31
N VAL A 335 -23.49 -15.52 -4.25
CA VAL A 335 -24.56 -14.56 -3.97
C VAL A 335 -24.51 -14.09 -2.51
N ASP A 336 -24.19 -14.97 -1.58
CA ASP A 336 -23.97 -14.62 -0.18
C ASP A 336 -22.84 -13.61 -0.01
N ALA A 337 -21.75 -13.74 -0.77
CA ALA A 337 -20.67 -12.76 -0.76
C ALA A 337 -21.12 -11.35 -1.21
N LEU A 338 -22.13 -11.26 -2.07
CA LEU A 338 -22.79 -10.00 -2.44
C LEU A 338 -23.86 -9.54 -1.43
N ARG A 339 -24.46 -10.47 -0.66
CA ARG A 339 -25.45 -10.15 0.38
C ARG A 339 -24.83 -9.71 1.70
N ARG A 340 -23.72 -10.32 2.11
CA ARG A 340 -23.04 -10.08 3.40
C ARG A 340 -22.34 -8.72 3.48
N GLY A 341 -22.28 -7.97 2.39
CA GLY A 341 -21.80 -6.60 2.38
C GLY A 341 -22.13 -5.89 1.08
N PRO A 342 -22.11 -4.55 1.06
CA PRO A 342 -22.41 -3.73 -0.11
C PRO A 342 -21.27 -3.76 -1.12
N CYS A 343 -21.15 -4.89 -1.81
CA CYS A 343 -20.20 -5.11 -2.88
C CYS A 343 -20.95 -5.04 -4.22
N ALA A 344 -20.42 -4.29 -5.19
CA ALA A 344 -20.97 -4.30 -6.55
C ALA A 344 -20.59 -5.56 -7.33
N MET A 345 -19.52 -6.22 -6.89
CA MET A 345 -19.02 -7.47 -7.44
C MET A 345 -18.42 -8.34 -6.33
N ALA A 346 -18.58 -9.65 -6.46
CA ALA A 346 -17.86 -10.66 -5.69
C ALA A 346 -17.08 -11.55 -6.64
N VAL A 347 -15.89 -11.97 -6.22
CA VAL A 347 -15.01 -12.79 -7.04
C VAL A 347 -14.51 -13.98 -6.24
N GLY A 348 -14.64 -15.18 -6.81
CA GLY A 348 -14.22 -16.41 -6.19
C GLY A 348 -12.79 -16.84 -6.54
N ALA A 349 -12.43 -17.98 -5.97
CA ALA A 349 -11.25 -18.75 -6.32
C ALA A 349 -11.65 -19.94 -7.19
N TYR A 350 -10.71 -20.41 -8.01
CA TYR A 350 -10.94 -21.53 -8.91
C TYR A 350 -9.78 -22.51 -8.91
N THR A 351 -10.06 -23.77 -9.19
CA THR A 351 -9.05 -24.81 -9.36
C THR A 351 -8.88 -25.14 -10.84
N LEU A 352 -7.63 -25.17 -11.31
CA LEU A 352 -7.30 -25.64 -12.66
C LEU A 352 -7.42 -27.17 -12.73
N VAL A 353 -8.17 -27.65 -13.71
CA VAL A 353 -8.36 -29.08 -13.97
C VAL A 353 -8.20 -29.41 -15.46
N ASN A 354 -7.88 -30.66 -15.78
CA ASN A 354 -7.92 -31.13 -17.16
C ASN A 354 -9.34 -31.55 -17.58
N GLU A 355 -9.51 -32.01 -18.83
CA GLU A 355 -10.78 -32.50 -19.38
C GLU A 355 -11.45 -33.59 -18.50
N ARG A 356 -10.65 -34.39 -17.79
CA ARG A 356 -11.11 -35.46 -16.88
C ARG A 356 -11.36 -34.97 -15.45
N ARG A 357 -11.40 -33.64 -15.24
CA ARG A 357 -11.59 -32.97 -13.93
C ARG A 357 -10.50 -33.28 -12.91
N LYS A 358 -9.33 -33.74 -13.34
CA LYS A 358 -8.17 -33.93 -12.45
C LYS A 358 -7.43 -32.60 -12.30
N LYS A 359 -7.09 -32.23 -11.07
CA LYS A 359 -6.33 -31.02 -10.75
C LYS A 359 -4.99 -31.02 -11.50
N ILE A 360 -4.64 -29.88 -12.09
CA ILE A 360 -3.36 -29.64 -12.76
C ILE A 360 -2.61 -28.49 -12.08
N PRO A 361 -1.27 -28.48 -12.09
CA PRO A 361 -0.50 -27.37 -11.51
C PRO A 361 -0.84 -26.03 -12.18
N PRO A 362 -0.81 -24.90 -11.42
CA PRO A 362 -0.52 -24.79 -9.98
C PRO A 362 -1.65 -25.24 -9.03
N GLY A 363 -2.83 -25.61 -9.53
CA GLY A 363 -3.97 -26.05 -8.72
C GLY A 363 -4.94 -24.90 -8.43
N LEU A 364 -5.08 -24.54 -7.15
CA LEU A 364 -5.98 -23.46 -6.69
C LEU A 364 -5.39 -22.09 -7.03
N ILE A 365 -6.22 -21.22 -7.62
CA ILE A 365 -5.95 -19.80 -7.86
C ILE A 365 -6.95 -18.99 -7.03
N ASP A 366 -6.47 -18.35 -5.96
CA ASP A 366 -7.34 -17.67 -4.98
C ASP A 366 -7.12 -16.15 -4.88
N HIS A 367 -6.12 -15.62 -5.59
CA HIS A 367 -5.73 -14.21 -5.58
C HIS A 367 -5.67 -13.59 -4.17
N ARG A 368 -5.03 -14.28 -3.21
CA ARG A 368 -4.81 -13.79 -1.84
C ARG A 368 -4.05 -12.47 -1.74
N GLU A 369 -3.41 -12.02 -2.82
CA GLU A 369 -2.85 -10.67 -2.93
C GLU A 369 -3.92 -9.56 -2.90
N TRP A 370 -5.21 -9.89 -3.09
CA TRP A 370 -6.30 -8.92 -2.90
C TRP A 370 -6.59 -8.68 -1.42
N THR A 371 -6.39 -7.45 -0.95
CA THR A 371 -6.76 -7.03 0.41
C THR A 371 -7.89 -6.00 0.40
N ALA A 372 -8.72 -5.96 1.45
CA ALA A 372 -9.77 -4.95 1.59
C ALA A 372 -9.23 -3.50 1.60
N ARG A 373 -7.97 -3.30 2.00
CA ARG A 373 -7.33 -1.98 2.05
C ARG A 373 -6.78 -1.51 0.72
N ASN A 374 -6.22 -2.41 -0.10
CA ASN A 374 -5.39 -2.00 -1.24
C ASN A 374 -5.58 -2.84 -2.52
N GLY A 375 -6.48 -3.83 -2.51
CA GLY A 375 -6.73 -4.70 -3.66
C GLY A 375 -7.09 -3.92 -4.93
N HIS A 376 -7.88 -2.85 -4.82
CA HIS A 376 -8.27 -1.99 -5.93
C HIS A 376 -7.11 -1.17 -6.53
N ASN A 377 -6.06 -0.90 -5.77
CA ASN A 377 -4.83 -0.30 -6.30
C ASN A 377 -3.92 -1.38 -6.89
N ASN A 378 -3.76 -2.51 -6.20
CA ASN A 378 -2.96 -3.63 -6.68
C ASN A 378 -3.52 -4.23 -7.99
N LEU A 379 -4.82 -4.11 -8.24
CA LEU A 379 -5.47 -4.54 -9.49
C LEU A 379 -4.82 -3.93 -10.72
N LEU A 380 -4.33 -2.68 -10.65
CA LEU A 380 -3.64 -2.00 -11.76
C LEU A 380 -2.27 -2.62 -12.06
N ARG A 381 -1.71 -3.43 -11.16
CA ARG A 381 -0.45 -4.16 -11.38
C ARG A 381 -0.71 -5.58 -11.89
N VAL A 382 -1.70 -6.28 -11.34
CA VAL A 382 -1.94 -7.70 -11.66
C VAL A 382 -2.78 -7.90 -12.93
N GLY A 383 -2.68 -9.08 -13.54
CA GLY A 383 -3.28 -9.41 -14.84
C GLY A 383 -4.76 -9.85 -14.81
N GLY A 384 -5.32 -10.11 -13.64
CA GLY A 384 -6.70 -10.60 -13.47
C GLY A 384 -7.16 -10.51 -12.03
N ILE A 385 -8.47 -10.71 -11.81
CA ILE A 385 -9.09 -10.64 -10.49
C ILE A 385 -9.62 -12.01 -10.00
N GLY A 386 -9.65 -13.03 -10.86
CA GLY A 386 -10.11 -14.38 -10.52
C GLY A 386 -11.51 -14.71 -11.01
N ALA A 387 -11.94 -15.95 -10.76
CA ALA A 387 -13.16 -16.58 -11.28
C ALA A 387 -13.84 -17.41 -10.18
N PRO A 388 -15.17 -17.55 -10.18
CA PRO A 388 -16.15 -16.88 -11.03
C PRO A 388 -16.41 -15.46 -10.50
N ARG A 389 -17.00 -14.62 -11.34
CA ARG A 389 -17.41 -13.26 -10.98
C ARG A 389 -18.93 -13.19 -10.84
N ALA A 390 -19.39 -12.57 -9.77
CA ALA A 390 -20.80 -12.29 -9.50
C ALA A 390 -20.99 -10.77 -9.38
N PHE A 391 -22.07 -10.24 -9.95
CA PHE A 391 -22.31 -8.80 -10.06
C PHE A 391 -23.71 -8.43 -9.58
N ASP A 392 -23.84 -7.24 -9.00
CA ASP A 392 -25.16 -6.61 -8.88
C ASP A 392 -25.59 -6.08 -10.26
N THR A 393 -26.69 -6.63 -10.79
CA THR A 393 -27.13 -6.35 -12.16
C THR A 393 -27.52 -4.88 -12.34
N ALA A 394 -28.06 -4.21 -11.31
CA ALA A 394 -28.48 -2.82 -11.43
C ALA A 394 -27.27 -1.88 -11.57
N ILE A 395 -26.19 -2.17 -10.83
CA ILE A 395 -24.93 -1.43 -10.97
C ILE A 395 -24.28 -1.75 -12.32
N LEU A 396 -24.24 -3.02 -12.68
CA LEU A 396 -23.57 -3.48 -13.90
C LEU A 396 -24.22 -2.92 -15.17
N ARG A 397 -25.56 -2.81 -15.24
CA ARG A 397 -26.30 -2.19 -16.35
C ARG A 397 -25.92 -0.73 -16.62
N ARG A 398 -25.51 0.01 -15.58
CA ARG A 398 -25.08 1.42 -15.71
C ARG A 398 -23.69 1.56 -16.33
N ILE A 399 -22.92 0.48 -16.35
CA ILE A 399 -21.51 0.46 -16.77
C ILE A 399 -21.37 -0.28 -18.10
N GLY A 400 -21.96 -1.47 -18.20
CA GLY A 400 -21.81 -2.39 -19.32
C GLY A 400 -20.42 -3.01 -19.41
N PHE A 401 -20.32 -4.11 -20.15
CA PHE A 401 -19.04 -4.66 -20.57
C PHE A 401 -18.60 -4.02 -21.90
N PRO A 402 -17.29 -3.81 -22.12
CA PRO A 402 -16.81 -3.51 -23.46
C PRO A 402 -17.04 -4.71 -24.39
N ASN A 403 -17.43 -4.46 -25.64
CA ASN A 403 -17.67 -5.51 -26.62
C ASN A 403 -16.35 -6.09 -27.17
N VAL A 404 -15.65 -6.87 -26.34
CA VAL A 404 -14.41 -7.59 -26.66
C VAL A 404 -14.50 -9.01 -26.10
N SER A 405 -13.58 -9.88 -26.54
CA SER A 405 -13.47 -11.27 -26.06
C SER A 405 -12.23 -11.49 -25.17
N TYR A 406 -11.54 -10.42 -24.79
CA TYR A 406 -10.43 -10.48 -23.84
C TYR A 406 -10.35 -9.19 -23.03
N GLY A 407 -10.31 -9.32 -21.70
CA GLY A 407 -10.13 -8.21 -20.77
C GLY A 407 -11.39 -7.39 -20.49
N GLU A 408 -12.55 -7.82 -20.98
CA GLU A 408 -13.85 -7.23 -20.68
C GLU A 408 -14.17 -7.29 -19.17
N ASP A 409 -13.87 -8.43 -18.53
CA ASP A 409 -14.02 -8.63 -17.11
C ASP A 409 -13.10 -7.71 -16.30
N TYR A 410 -11.85 -7.56 -16.74
CA TYR A 410 -10.85 -6.69 -16.15
C TYR A 410 -11.23 -5.21 -16.27
N ALA A 411 -11.80 -4.79 -17.41
CA ALA A 411 -12.33 -3.44 -17.60
C ALA A 411 -13.45 -3.13 -16.58
N VAL A 412 -14.41 -4.04 -16.44
CA VAL A 412 -15.50 -3.90 -15.46
C VAL A 412 -14.95 -3.91 -14.03
N ALA A 413 -14.00 -4.79 -13.72
CA ALA A 413 -13.37 -4.86 -12.39
C ALA A 413 -12.64 -3.55 -12.02
N LEU A 414 -11.88 -2.95 -12.94
CA LEU A 414 -11.25 -1.64 -12.74
C LEU A 414 -12.31 -0.56 -12.47
N ARG A 415 -13.35 -0.51 -13.30
CA ARG A 415 -14.42 0.48 -13.20
C ARG A 415 -15.22 0.35 -11.90
N LEU A 416 -15.54 -0.86 -11.48
CA LEU A 416 -16.28 -1.13 -10.25
C LEU A 416 -15.42 -0.86 -9.01
N SER A 417 -14.18 -1.36 -8.98
CA SER A 417 -13.28 -1.18 -7.83
C SER A 417 -12.88 0.28 -7.60
N ARG A 418 -13.05 1.16 -8.61
CA ARG A 418 -12.92 2.61 -8.43
C ARG A 418 -13.94 3.19 -7.46
N GLU A 419 -15.16 2.66 -7.42
CA GLU A 419 -16.28 3.23 -6.66
C GLU A 419 -16.80 2.31 -5.55
N TYR A 420 -16.65 1.00 -5.70
CA TYR A 420 -17.30 0.00 -4.87
C TYR A 420 -16.31 -0.96 -4.25
N ARG A 421 -16.70 -1.54 -3.11
CA ARG A 421 -15.99 -2.66 -2.51
C ARG A 421 -16.21 -3.92 -3.36
N ILE A 422 -15.17 -4.76 -3.44
CA ILE A 422 -15.22 -6.06 -4.08
C ILE A 422 -15.21 -7.15 -3.02
N GLY A 423 -16.18 -8.07 -3.07
CA GLY A 423 -16.25 -9.26 -2.25
C GLY A 423 -15.27 -10.33 -2.73
N ARG A 424 -14.74 -11.14 -1.81
CA ARG A 424 -13.81 -12.24 -2.11
C ARG A 424 -14.30 -13.52 -1.47
N VAL A 425 -14.26 -14.60 -2.25
CA VAL A 425 -14.39 -15.99 -1.77
C VAL A 425 -13.05 -16.66 -2.09
N PHE A 426 -12.35 -17.16 -1.09
CA PHE A 426 -10.99 -17.71 -1.26
C PHE A 426 -10.99 -19.23 -1.35
N GLU A 427 -12.11 -19.86 -1.03
CA GLU A 427 -12.38 -21.26 -1.25
C GLU A 427 -12.63 -21.50 -2.75
N SER A 428 -12.15 -22.63 -3.23
CA SER A 428 -12.42 -23.06 -4.59
C SER A 428 -13.93 -23.27 -4.75
N VAL A 429 -14.52 -22.55 -5.71
CA VAL A 429 -15.95 -22.64 -6.03
C VAL A 429 -16.18 -22.95 -7.51
N TYR A 430 -15.10 -23.07 -8.29
CA TYR A 430 -15.13 -23.11 -9.74
C TYR A 430 -13.99 -23.94 -10.29
N LEU A 431 -14.27 -24.75 -11.31
CA LEU A 431 -13.29 -25.60 -11.98
C LEU A 431 -13.03 -25.04 -13.37
N CYS A 432 -11.83 -24.50 -13.55
CA CYS A 432 -11.37 -24.00 -14.84
C CYS A 432 -10.73 -25.16 -15.62
N ARG A 433 -11.38 -25.61 -16.70
CA ARG A 433 -10.93 -26.72 -17.53
C ARG A 433 -9.90 -26.23 -18.54
N ARG A 434 -8.75 -26.92 -18.59
CA ARG A 434 -7.69 -26.69 -19.55
C ARG A 434 -7.43 -27.92 -20.42
N TRP A 435 -7.34 -27.70 -21.73
CA TRP A 435 -6.90 -28.65 -22.73
C TRP A 435 -6.22 -27.92 -23.89
N LYS A 436 -5.67 -28.69 -24.83
CA LYS A 436 -4.78 -28.21 -25.90
C LYS A 436 -5.34 -27.03 -26.72
N ASP A 437 -6.67 -26.94 -26.87
CA ASP A 437 -7.30 -25.94 -27.72
C ASP A 437 -7.93 -24.75 -26.95
N ASN A 438 -7.83 -24.72 -25.60
CA ASN A 438 -8.36 -23.61 -24.78
C ASN A 438 -7.37 -23.09 -23.71
N THR A 439 -6.09 -23.45 -23.82
CA THR A 439 -5.01 -22.90 -22.98
C THR A 439 -4.39 -21.66 -23.61
N ASP A 440 -4.30 -20.57 -22.84
CA ASP A 440 -3.56 -19.36 -23.24
C ASP A 440 -2.04 -19.58 -23.37
N ALA A 441 -1.54 -20.77 -22.98
CA ALA A 441 -0.13 -21.13 -23.01
C ALA A 441 0.47 -21.21 -24.44
N ASP A 442 -0.37 -21.31 -25.47
CA ASP A 442 0.04 -21.43 -26.88
C ASP A 442 -0.27 -20.17 -27.71
N LEU A 443 -0.55 -19.02 -27.06
CA LEU A 443 -0.77 -17.76 -27.78
C LEU A 443 0.48 -17.33 -28.56
N SER A 444 0.28 -16.86 -29.80
CA SER A 444 1.36 -16.22 -30.55
C SER A 444 1.83 -14.96 -29.81
N VAL A 445 3.09 -14.57 -30.01
CA VAL A 445 3.67 -13.35 -29.40
C VAL A 445 2.84 -12.12 -29.75
N GLU A 446 2.32 -12.06 -30.98
CA GLU A 446 1.47 -10.97 -31.46
C GLU A 446 0.13 -10.94 -30.72
N GLN A 447 -0.50 -12.10 -30.49
CA GLN A 447 -1.74 -12.16 -29.72
C GLN A 447 -1.51 -11.80 -28.25
N GLN A 448 -0.43 -12.28 -27.62
CA GLN A 448 -0.06 -11.88 -26.27
C GLN A 448 0.18 -10.36 -26.17
N ASN A 449 0.89 -9.79 -27.14
CA ASN A 449 1.12 -8.35 -27.20
C ASN A 449 -0.19 -7.57 -27.36
N ARG A 450 -1.11 -7.99 -28.23
CA ARG A 450 -2.44 -7.37 -28.36
C ARG A 450 -3.20 -7.37 -27.03
N ASN A 451 -3.18 -8.51 -26.33
CA ASN A 451 -3.83 -8.69 -25.04
C ASN A 451 -3.23 -7.77 -23.95
N ASP A 452 -1.90 -7.75 -23.85
CA ASP A 452 -1.16 -6.90 -22.91
C ASP A 452 -1.37 -5.42 -23.20
N HIS A 453 -1.30 -5.03 -24.49
CA HIS A 453 -1.52 -3.65 -24.93
C HIS A 453 -2.91 -3.17 -24.54
N TYR A 454 -3.94 -3.99 -24.79
CA TYR A 454 -5.31 -3.66 -24.44
C TYR A 454 -5.49 -3.50 -22.93
N LYS A 455 -4.98 -4.42 -22.11
CA LYS A 455 -5.07 -4.29 -20.64
C LYS A 455 -4.27 -3.10 -20.10
N ASP A 456 -3.09 -2.81 -20.64
CA ASP A 456 -2.34 -1.60 -20.30
C ASP A 456 -3.08 -0.33 -20.74
N LYS A 457 -3.86 -0.38 -21.82
CA LYS A 457 -4.70 0.75 -22.24
C LYS A 457 -5.85 0.96 -21.27
N LEU A 458 -6.51 -0.11 -20.83
CA LEU A 458 -7.52 -0.05 -19.76
C LEU A 458 -6.95 0.56 -18.48
N ARG A 459 -5.74 0.13 -18.06
CA ARG A 459 -5.02 0.72 -16.92
C ARG A 459 -4.71 2.19 -17.13
N THR A 460 -4.29 2.57 -18.33
CA THR A 460 -3.98 3.98 -18.68
C THR A 460 -5.22 4.86 -18.54
N LEU A 461 -6.36 4.40 -19.08
CA LEU A 461 -7.64 5.10 -18.96
C LEU A 461 -8.08 5.20 -17.49
N GLU A 462 -7.91 4.13 -16.73
CA GLU A 462 -8.26 4.11 -15.31
C GLU A 462 -7.35 5.02 -14.47
N VAL A 463 -6.03 5.05 -14.74
CA VAL A 463 -5.10 6.00 -14.10
C VAL A 463 -5.56 7.43 -14.35
N LYS A 464 -5.90 7.80 -15.59
CA LYS A 464 -6.41 9.14 -15.93
C LYS A 464 -7.72 9.45 -15.20
N ALA A 465 -8.63 8.48 -15.14
CA ALA A 465 -9.90 8.64 -14.43
C ALA A 465 -9.70 8.84 -12.92
N ARG A 466 -8.76 8.09 -12.30
CA ARG A 466 -8.39 8.26 -10.89
C ARG A 466 -7.71 9.59 -10.62
N GLN A 467 -6.82 10.04 -11.51
CA GLN A 467 -6.21 11.38 -11.43
C GLN A 467 -7.25 12.49 -11.48
N ARG A 468 -8.24 12.36 -12.36
CA ARG A 468 -9.37 13.29 -12.41
C ARG A 468 -10.18 13.25 -11.11
N LEU A 469 -10.54 12.05 -10.65
CA LEU A 469 -11.29 11.86 -9.41
C LEU A 469 -10.54 12.46 -8.22
N CYS A 470 -9.25 12.19 -8.05
CA CYS A 470 -8.44 12.71 -6.96
C CYS A 470 -8.21 14.23 -7.05
N ARG A 471 -8.34 14.84 -8.24
CA ARG A 471 -8.31 16.30 -8.42
C ARG A 471 -9.65 16.96 -8.09
N GLU A 472 -10.77 16.38 -8.55
CA GLU A 472 -12.13 16.93 -8.39
C GLU A 472 -12.75 16.62 -7.02
N ARG A 473 -12.49 15.42 -6.51
CA ARG A 473 -12.75 14.98 -5.15
C ARG A 473 -11.40 14.66 -4.54
N PRO A 474 -10.66 15.67 -4.03
CA PRO A 474 -9.59 15.35 -3.11
C PRO A 474 -10.21 14.37 -2.12
N GLN A 475 -9.58 13.20 -1.98
CA GLN A 475 -9.93 12.25 -0.92
C GLN A 475 -9.87 13.01 0.43
N PRO A 476 -10.14 12.41 1.60
CA PRO A 476 -9.97 13.11 2.88
C PRO A 476 -8.48 13.43 3.21
N PHE A 477 -7.69 13.75 2.20
CA PHE A 477 -6.32 14.25 2.13
C PHE A 477 -6.28 15.08 0.83
N PRO A 478 -6.19 16.43 0.85
CA PRO A 478 -5.62 17.25 1.91
C PRO A 478 -6.70 17.97 2.72
N ALA A 479 -6.28 18.69 3.75
CA ALA A 479 -7.12 19.70 4.40
C ALA A 479 -7.83 20.57 3.34
N LYS A 480 -9.02 21.11 3.64
CA LYS A 480 -9.65 22.13 2.79
C LYS A 480 -8.57 23.14 2.38
N SER A 481 -8.54 23.61 1.13
CA SER A 481 -7.41 24.43 0.63
C SER A 481 -7.13 25.66 1.53
N ASN A 482 -8.18 26.22 2.12
CA ASN A 482 -8.12 27.31 3.11
C ASN A 482 -7.50 26.92 4.47
N GLN A 483 -7.41 25.63 4.80
CA GLN A 483 -6.77 25.10 6.01
C GLN A 483 -5.29 24.76 5.81
N ILE A 484 -4.68 24.98 4.64
CA ILE A 484 -3.25 24.76 4.40
C ILE A 484 -2.51 26.11 4.42
N ALA A 485 -1.76 26.37 5.49
CA ALA A 485 -0.98 27.60 5.62
C ALA A 485 0.40 27.53 4.94
N ALA A 486 1.01 26.33 4.89
CA ALA A 486 2.29 26.08 4.24
C ALA A 486 2.46 24.59 3.93
N ARG A 487 3.49 24.24 3.16
CA ARG A 487 3.90 22.85 2.89
C ARG A 487 5.35 22.65 3.31
N PHE A 488 5.69 21.45 3.76
CA PHE A 488 7.05 21.02 4.07
C PHE A 488 7.28 19.59 3.54
N PRO A 489 7.98 19.42 2.41
CA PRO A 489 8.17 18.11 1.75
C PRO A 489 9.29 17.25 2.34
N GLY A 490 9.97 17.67 3.42
CA GLY A 490 11.07 16.95 4.07
C GLY A 490 12.44 17.59 3.86
N LYS A 491 12.63 18.31 2.75
CA LYS A 491 13.77 19.22 2.50
C LYS A 491 13.23 20.44 1.77
N ASP A 492 13.44 21.63 2.33
CA ASP A 492 12.87 22.86 1.81
C ASP A 492 13.79 24.04 2.14
N ARG A 493 13.62 25.16 1.42
CA ARG A 493 14.34 26.42 1.64
C ARG A 493 14.06 27.00 3.03
N LYS A 494 12.85 26.78 3.56
CA LYS A 494 12.48 27.12 4.95
C LYS A 494 12.47 25.88 5.83
N THR A 495 13.14 25.95 6.98
CA THR A 495 13.15 24.84 7.94
C THR A 495 11.77 24.66 8.58
N LEU A 496 11.41 23.43 8.94
CA LEU A 496 10.13 23.16 9.61
C LEU A 496 9.96 24.01 10.87
N PRO A 497 10.98 24.24 11.72
CA PRO A 497 10.83 25.13 12.86
C PRO A 497 10.50 26.58 12.52
N ALA A 498 11.00 27.09 11.39
CA ALA A 498 10.66 28.42 10.91
C ALA A 498 9.19 28.48 10.46
N LEU A 499 8.70 27.46 9.75
CA LEU A 499 7.30 27.36 9.36
C LEU A 499 6.38 27.27 10.59
N CYS A 500 6.73 26.46 11.59
CA CYS A 500 5.96 26.36 12.84
C CYS A 500 5.84 27.70 13.58
N ARG A 501 6.92 28.50 13.62
CA ARG A 501 6.86 29.86 14.21
C ARG A 501 5.91 30.76 13.43
N ALA A 502 6.00 30.77 12.10
CA ALA A 502 5.11 31.55 11.26
C ALA A 502 3.64 31.11 11.41
N LEU A 503 3.39 29.80 11.57
CA LEU A 503 2.05 29.25 11.78
C LEU A 503 1.43 29.79 13.07
N VAL A 504 2.16 29.81 14.19
CA VAL A 504 1.65 30.32 15.47
C VAL A 504 1.26 31.80 15.35
N GLU A 505 2.13 32.62 14.77
CA GLU A 505 1.86 34.05 14.62
C GLU A 505 0.69 34.32 13.67
N SER A 506 0.54 33.51 12.63
CA SER A 506 -0.63 33.58 11.74
C SER A 506 -1.91 33.17 12.47
N GLN A 507 -1.92 32.04 13.17
CA GLN A 507 -3.09 31.51 13.86
C GLN A 507 -3.51 32.36 15.08
N LYS A 508 -2.57 33.03 15.77
CA LYS A 508 -2.92 34.02 16.81
C LYS A 508 -3.73 35.20 16.23
N LYS A 509 -3.55 35.53 14.94
CA LYS A 509 -4.29 36.59 14.25
C LYS A 509 -5.60 36.09 13.65
N SER A 510 -5.60 34.92 13.02
CA SER A 510 -6.74 34.42 12.26
C SER A 510 -7.68 33.48 13.02
N TRP A 511 -7.30 32.97 14.19
CA TRP A 511 -8.11 32.04 14.97
C TRP A 511 -8.31 32.55 16.42
N PRO A 512 -9.42 33.28 16.70
CA PRO A 512 -9.65 33.94 17.99
C PRO A 512 -9.62 33.00 19.21
N ALA A 513 -10.15 31.79 19.05
CA ALA A 513 -10.15 30.78 20.12
C ALA A 513 -8.73 30.35 20.50
N PHE A 514 -7.83 30.18 19.52
CA PHE A 514 -6.43 29.88 19.79
C PHE A 514 -5.69 31.07 20.40
N ALA A 515 -5.97 32.30 19.96
CA ALA A 515 -5.41 33.50 20.58
C ALA A 515 -5.83 33.62 22.06
N ALA A 516 -7.09 33.33 22.38
CA ALA A 516 -7.58 33.26 23.76
C ALA A 516 -6.88 32.15 24.56
N ALA A 517 -6.69 30.97 23.98
CA ALA A 517 -5.96 29.87 24.60
C ALA A 517 -4.49 30.25 24.91
N CYS A 518 -3.82 30.97 24.02
CA CYS A 518 -2.46 31.50 24.27
C CYS A 518 -2.42 32.52 25.40
N ARG A 519 -3.40 33.44 25.49
CA ARG A 519 -3.51 34.40 26.61
C ARG A 519 -3.77 33.69 27.95
N GLY A 520 -4.66 32.69 27.94
CA GLY A 520 -4.92 31.84 29.10
C GLY A 520 -3.67 31.09 29.54
N LEU A 521 -2.89 30.56 28.59
CA LEU A 521 -1.62 29.92 28.88
C LEU A 521 -0.61 30.88 29.52
N ALA A 522 -0.54 32.14 29.08
CA ALA A 522 0.35 33.14 29.70
C ALA A 522 -0.01 33.43 31.17
N SER A 523 -1.24 33.13 31.58
CA SER A 523 -1.75 33.35 32.95
C SER A 523 -1.65 32.12 33.85
N VAL A 524 -1.11 31.00 33.37
CA VAL A 524 -1.01 29.76 34.17
C VAL A 524 0.00 29.92 35.30
N GLN A 525 -0.37 29.38 36.46
CA GLN A 525 0.53 29.35 37.61
C GLN A 525 1.40 28.10 37.56
N THR A 526 2.67 28.23 37.95
CA THR A 526 3.59 27.10 38.06
C THR A 526 4.25 27.03 39.42
N ARG A 527 4.46 25.82 39.94
CA ARG A 527 5.18 25.57 41.20
C ARG A 527 6.17 24.44 40.99
N LYS A 528 7.41 24.62 41.46
CA LYS A 528 8.44 23.56 41.39
C LYS A 528 8.43 22.73 42.66
N LEU A 529 8.55 21.43 42.50
CA LEU A 529 8.75 20.45 43.56
C LEU A 529 10.12 19.79 43.37
N SER A 530 10.87 19.67 44.46
CA SER A 530 12.10 18.86 44.51
C SER A 530 11.75 17.47 45.04
N LEU A 531 12.09 16.41 44.30
CA LEU A 531 11.80 15.01 44.65
C LEU A 531 13.09 14.26 45.02
N GLY A 532 14.11 14.99 45.49
CA GLY A 532 15.46 14.47 45.72
C GLY A 532 16.31 14.63 44.45
N ASP A 533 16.48 13.54 43.71
CA ASP A 533 17.39 13.47 42.54
C ASP A 533 16.89 14.20 41.29
N TYR A 534 15.61 14.60 41.26
CA TYR A 534 14.97 15.24 40.11
C TYR A 534 13.88 16.23 40.52
N GLY A 535 13.61 17.20 39.65
CA GLY A 535 12.56 18.21 39.84
C GLY A 535 11.29 17.91 39.04
N VAL A 536 10.15 18.38 39.56
CA VAL A 536 8.87 18.39 38.84
C VAL A 536 8.29 19.79 38.86
N THR A 537 7.79 20.26 37.73
CA THR A 537 7.02 21.51 37.64
C THR A 537 5.54 21.16 37.61
N LEU A 538 4.79 21.58 38.63
CA LEU A 538 3.33 21.61 38.57
C LEU A 538 2.89 22.81 37.74
N GLN A 539 1.92 22.62 36.84
CA GLN A 539 1.28 23.70 36.10
C GLN A 539 -0.24 23.68 36.36
N PHE A 540 -0.77 24.75 36.91
CA PHE A 540 -2.22 24.94 37.01
C PHE A 540 -2.76 25.43 35.68
N ASN A 541 -3.45 24.55 34.95
CA ASN A 541 -3.98 24.86 33.62
C ASN A 541 -5.43 24.34 33.47
N PRO A 542 -6.44 25.17 33.78
CA PRO A 542 -7.85 24.74 33.75
C PRO A 542 -8.34 24.37 32.34
N ALA A 543 -7.73 24.92 31.28
CA ALA A 543 -8.08 24.57 29.90
C ALA A 543 -7.82 23.09 29.57
N ARG A 544 -7.03 22.39 30.38
CA ARG A 544 -6.73 20.97 30.23
C ARG A 544 -7.77 20.05 30.85
N ALA A 545 -8.78 20.58 31.55
CA ALA A 545 -9.81 19.77 32.21
C ALA A 545 -10.54 18.82 31.24
N LYS A 546 -10.91 19.30 30.04
CA LYS A 546 -11.56 18.48 29.01
C LYS A 546 -10.68 17.31 28.54
N SER A 547 -9.38 17.56 28.34
CA SER A 547 -8.45 16.52 27.91
C SER A 547 -8.12 15.53 29.04
N SER A 548 -7.94 16.01 30.27
CA SER A 548 -7.65 15.17 31.43
C SER A 548 -8.87 14.36 31.89
N GLY A 549 -10.08 14.84 31.61
CA GLY A 549 -11.36 14.20 31.90
C GLY A 549 -11.92 13.33 30.78
N ALA A 550 -11.31 13.33 29.60
CA ALA A 550 -11.88 12.67 28.43
C ALA A 550 -12.07 11.16 28.67
N ALA A 551 -13.26 10.67 28.35
CA ALA A 551 -13.53 9.24 28.27
C ALA A 551 -12.73 8.64 27.10
N VAL A 552 -12.17 7.46 27.32
CA VAL A 552 -11.29 6.75 26.37
C VAL A 552 -11.80 5.33 26.08
N ASP A 553 -12.99 4.99 26.55
CA ASP A 553 -13.67 3.77 26.16
C ASP A 553 -14.18 3.85 24.71
N ALA A 554 -14.26 2.68 24.06
CA ALA A 554 -14.60 2.58 22.65
C ALA A 554 -15.97 3.17 22.31
N GLU A 555 -16.94 3.10 23.23
CA GLU A 555 -18.29 3.59 23.00
C GLU A 555 -18.33 5.13 22.97
N SER A 556 -17.70 5.78 23.95
CA SER A 556 -17.57 7.24 24.00
C SER A 556 -16.79 7.79 22.81
N ILE A 557 -15.74 7.09 22.37
CA ILE A 557 -14.97 7.47 21.18
C ILE A 557 -15.82 7.38 19.92
N ARG A 558 -16.58 6.29 19.73
CA ARG A 558 -17.44 6.10 18.55
C ARG A 558 -18.55 7.15 18.43
N LYS A 559 -19.05 7.67 19.56
CA LYS A 559 -20.15 8.64 19.61
C LYS A 559 -19.71 10.08 19.31
N ARG A 560 -18.42 10.41 19.34
CA ARG A 560 -17.94 11.79 19.14
C ARG A 560 -17.26 11.96 17.76
N PRO A 561 -17.53 13.04 17.01
CA PRO A 561 -16.76 13.37 15.81
C PRO A 561 -15.27 13.54 16.17
N CYS A 562 -14.38 12.93 15.39
CA CYS A 562 -12.96 13.06 15.63
C CYS A 562 -12.49 14.50 15.33
N PHE A 563 -12.03 15.22 16.35
CA PHE A 563 -11.59 16.62 16.26
C PHE A 563 -10.25 16.82 15.54
N LEU A 564 -9.58 15.75 15.09
CA LEU A 564 -8.38 15.81 14.26
C LEU A 564 -8.68 15.66 12.76
N CYS A 565 -9.84 15.12 12.39
CA CYS A 565 -10.29 15.05 11.00
C CYS A 565 -10.58 16.45 10.48
N ALA A 566 -10.09 16.77 9.27
CA ALA A 566 -10.20 18.10 8.69
C ALA A 566 -11.64 18.64 8.63
N GLU A 567 -12.60 17.76 8.40
CA GLU A 567 -14.04 18.05 8.31
C GLU A 567 -14.65 18.51 9.64
N ASN A 568 -14.09 18.07 10.78
CA ASN A 568 -14.61 18.34 12.13
C ASN A 568 -13.84 19.45 12.85
N ARG A 569 -12.79 20.02 12.23
CA ARG A 569 -12.01 21.11 12.80
C ARG A 569 -12.63 22.46 12.49
N PRO A 570 -12.38 23.49 13.32
CA PRO A 570 -12.73 24.86 12.97
C PRO A 570 -12.13 25.26 11.62
N ASP A 571 -12.89 26.01 10.81
CA ASP A 571 -12.44 26.44 9.48
C ASP A 571 -11.24 27.38 9.54
N GLU A 572 -11.11 28.13 10.64
CA GLU A 572 -9.98 29.03 10.92
C GLU A 572 -8.69 28.28 11.28
N GLN A 573 -8.82 27.01 11.71
CA GLN A 573 -7.67 26.20 12.09
C GLN A 573 -6.94 25.72 10.82
N SER A 574 -5.81 26.37 10.55
CA SER A 574 -4.92 26.02 9.44
C SER A 574 -3.65 25.33 9.95
N GLY A 575 -2.92 24.69 9.05
CA GLY A 575 -1.69 23.97 9.42
C GLY A 575 -0.68 23.84 8.30
N ILE A 576 0.49 23.30 8.63
CA ILE A 576 1.54 22.98 7.69
C ILE A 576 1.31 21.56 7.18
N LEU A 577 1.18 21.39 5.88
CA LEU A 577 1.15 20.07 5.26
C LEU A 577 2.56 19.47 5.30
N TYR A 578 2.73 18.42 6.10
CA TYR A 578 4.01 17.77 6.33
C TYR A 578 4.09 16.47 5.52
N ARG A 579 5.01 16.45 4.55
CA ARG A 579 5.31 15.32 3.64
C ARG A 579 4.05 14.67 3.03
N ASP A 580 3.03 15.48 2.73
CA ASP A 580 1.72 15.08 2.17
C ASP A 580 0.96 13.99 2.94
N HIS A 581 1.35 13.70 4.18
CA HIS A 581 0.80 12.60 4.98
C HIS A 581 0.28 13.06 6.34
N TYR A 582 0.74 14.21 6.82
CA TYR A 582 0.34 14.79 8.10
C TYR A 582 0.06 16.27 7.94
N GLN A 583 -0.68 16.82 8.91
CA GLN A 583 -0.84 18.24 9.08
C GLN A 583 -0.39 18.64 10.48
N ILE A 584 0.55 19.59 10.54
CA ILE A 584 1.03 20.17 11.80
C ILE A 584 0.15 21.37 12.12
N LEU A 585 -0.54 21.28 13.25
CA LEU A 585 -1.57 22.21 13.71
C LEU A 585 -1.16 22.84 15.03
N CYS A 586 -1.54 24.09 15.25
CA CYS A 586 -1.49 24.67 16.59
C CYS A 586 -2.42 23.88 17.54
N ASN A 587 -1.90 23.45 18.69
CA ASN A 587 -2.70 22.73 19.68
C ASN A 587 -3.70 23.71 20.32
N PRO A 588 -5.02 23.47 20.27
CA PRO A 588 -6.04 24.39 20.81
C PRO A 588 -6.01 24.54 22.33
N ALA A 589 -5.43 23.58 23.05
CA ALA A 589 -5.26 23.62 24.50
C ALA A 589 -3.77 23.44 24.85
N PRO A 590 -2.93 24.45 24.52
CA PRO A 590 -1.49 24.34 24.60
C PRO A 590 -1.01 24.31 26.06
N ILE A 591 0.05 23.54 26.30
CA ILE A 591 0.81 23.51 27.57
C ILE A 591 2.05 24.42 27.50
N PHE A 592 2.53 24.68 26.29
CA PHE A 592 3.65 25.55 25.97
C PHE A 592 3.25 26.44 24.80
N GLU A 593 3.80 27.66 24.72
CA GLU A 593 3.40 28.64 23.70
C GLU A 593 3.50 28.08 22.26
N ARG A 594 4.52 27.27 21.99
CA ARG A 594 4.75 26.62 20.69
C ARG A 594 4.52 25.11 20.80
N HIS A 595 3.27 24.74 21.05
CA HIS A 595 2.81 23.36 21.15
C HIS A 595 1.95 23.02 19.93
N PHE A 596 2.38 22.02 19.16
CA PHE A 596 1.69 21.56 17.96
C PHE A 596 1.17 20.13 18.07
N THR A 597 0.14 19.84 17.31
CA THR A 597 -0.36 18.48 17.03
C THR A 597 -0.06 18.15 15.57
N ALA A 598 0.74 17.12 15.31
CA ALA A 598 0.97 16.60 13.97
C ALA A 598 0.00 15.44 13.73
N ALA A 599 -1.16 15.74 13.15
CA ALA A 599 -2.22 14.76 12.91
C ALA A 599 -2.03 14.09 11.55
N ALA A 600 -2.18 12.77 11.50
CA ALA A 600 -2.27 12.05 10.23
C ALA A 600 -3.40 12.67 9.42
N LEU A 601 -3.18 12.82 8.13
CA LEU A 601 -4.03 13.67 7.32
C LEU A 601 -5.39 12.97 7.05
N GLY A 602 -5.55 11.73 7.53
CA GLY A 602 -6.81 11.00 7.65
C GLY A 602 -6.78 9.97 8.76
N HIS A 603 -7.93 9.34 8.95
CA HIS A 603 -8.30 8.66 10.20
C HIS A 603 -7.63 7.28 10.32
N LEU A 604 -6.37 7.27 10.75
CA LEU A 604 -5.59 6.06 11.01
C LEU A 604 -5.60 5.74 12.52
N PRO A 605 -5.58 4.47 12.95
CA PRO A 605 -5.44 4.14 14.37
C PRO A 605 -4.16 4.71 15.00
N GLN A 606 -4.21 5.12 16.28
CA GLN A 606 -3.04 5.53 17.05
C GLN A 606 -2.16 4.29 17.37
N ASP A 607 -1.15 4.04 16.53
CA ASP A 607 -0.23 2.89 16.64
C ASP A 607 1.20 3.31 16.29
N ILE A 608 2.12 3.20 17.25
CA ILE A 608 3.51 3.59 17.05
C ILE A 608 4.23 2.70 16.05
N ARG A 609 3.87 1.41 15.97
CA ARG A 609 4.59 0.44 15.14
C ARG A 609 4.50 0.81 13.66
N SER A 610 3.31 1.18 13.20
CA SER A 610 3.09 1.61 11.81
C SER A 610 3.56 3.03 11.53
N SER A 611 3.79 3.85 12.56
CA SER A 611 4.13 5.27 12.43
C SER A 611 5.58 5.63 12.81
N LEU A 612 6.43 4.63 13.05
CA LEU A 612 7.80 4.84 13.55
C LEU A 612 8.69 5.62 12.58
N ASP A 613 8.51 5.40 11.27
CA ASP A 613 9.20 6.17 10.23
C ASP A 613 8.89 7.66 10.37
N THR A 614 7.60 8.00 10.55
CA THR A 614 7.15 9.38 10.74
C THR A 614 7.70 9.97 12.03
N LEU A 615 7.70 9.23 13.15
CA LEU A 615 8.27 9.73 14.41
C LEU A 615 9.73 10.19 14.23
N LEU A 616 10.54 9.37 13.54
CA LEU A 616 11.96 9.65 13.31
C LEU A 616 12.17 10.81 12.32
N ASP A 617 11.41 10.84 11.24
CA ASP A 617 11.43 11.93 10.25
C ASP A 617 11.02 13.26 10.88
N LEU A 618 9.93 13.28 11.65
CA LEU A 618 9.41 14.48 12.29
C LEU A 618 10.39 15.00 13.35
N ALA A 619 11.03 14.10 14.12
CA ALA A 619 12.03 14.49 15.11
C ALA A 619 13.30 15.08 14.48
N HIS A 620 13.71 14.54 13.33
CA HIS A 620 14.81 15.09 12.54
C HIS A 620 14.47 16.47 11.99
N ASP A 621 13.35 16.59 11.29
CA ASP A 621 12.97 17.82 10.59
C ASP A 621 12.61 18.96 11.55
N ALA A 622 12.10 18.62 12.74
CA ALA A 622 11.76 19.60 13.76
C ALA A 622 12.93 20.05 14.64
N ALA A 623 14.10 19.41 14.51
CA ALA A 623 15.30 19.80 15.23
C ALA A 623 15.89 21.13 14.71
N PRO A 624 16.61 21.90 15.54
CA PRO A 624 16.75 21.74 16.98
C PRO A 624 15.55 22.32 17.77
N GLY A 625 14.53 22.86 17.09
CA GLY A 625 13.47 23.66 17.68
C GLY A 625 12.52 22.89 18.59
N TYR A 626 12.19 21.64 18.22
CA TYR A 626 11.16 20.87 18.89
C TYR A 626 11.59 19.44 19.25
N THR A 627 10.99 18.93 20.33
CA THR A 627 10.93 17.51 20.68
C THR A 627 9.58 16.96 20.25
N VAL A 628 9.60 15.79 19.61
CA VAL A 628 8.39 15.08 19.20
C VAL A 628 8.01 14.08 20.27
N LEU A 629 6.72 13.98 20.57
CA LEU A 629 6.19 12.99 21.51
C LEU A 629 5.00 12.24 20.94
N TYR A 630 4.82 11.04 21.46
CA TYR A 630 3.73 10.13 21.15
C TYR A 630 3.13 9.59 22.45
N ASN A 631 1.81 9.60 22.53
CA ASN A 631 1.05 8.97 23.59
C ASN A 631 0.34 7.75 23.00
N GLY A 632 0.49 6.58 23.62
CA GLY A 632 -0.26 5.40 23.20
C GLY A 632 -1.78 5.59 23.31
N PRO A 633 -2.58 4.80 22.59
CA PRO A 633 -4.04 4.98 22.50
C PRO A 633 -4.70 4.97 23.89
N ALA A 634 -4.27 4.07 24.76
CA ALA A 634 -4.76 3.98 26.13
C ALA A 634 -3.88 4.70 27.16
N CYS A 635 -3.00 5.63 26.73
CA CYS A 635 -2.05 6.30 27.62
C CYS A 635 -1.84 7.79 27.27
N GLY A 636 -2.90 8.59 27.41
CA GLY A 636 -2.83 10.06 27.28
C GLY A 636 -2.98 10.60 25.85
N ALA A 637 -3.31 9.76 24.86
CA ALA A 637 -3.69 10.23 23.52
C ALA A 637 -5.01 10.99 23.61
N SER A 638 -5.08 12.18 23.00
CA SER A 638 -6.31 12.98 23.01
C SER A 638 -7.36 12.43 22.04
N ALA A 639 -6.90 11.87 20.92
CA ALA A 639 -7.68 11.10 19.96
C ALA A 639 -7.06 9.70 19.81
N PRO A 640 -7.49 8.70 20.60
CA PRO A 640 -6.91 7.35 20.58
C PRO A 640 -7.22 6.56 19.30
N ASP A 641 -8.17 7.03 18.52
CA ASP A 641 -8.62 6.46 17.25
C ASP A 641 -8.02 7.16 16.01
N HIS A 642 -7.28 8.28 16.19
CA HIS A 642 -6.68 9.04 15.09
C HIS A 642 -5.19 9.28 15.35
N LEU A 643 -4.34 8.76 14.47
CA LEU A 643 -2.88 8.83 14.56
C LEU A 643 -2.37 10.27 14.63
N HIS A 644 -1.71 10.63 15.71
CA HIS A 644 -1.10 11.94 15.87
C HIS A 644 0.12 11.90 16.79
N PHE A 645 1.01 12.85 16.54
CA PHE A 645 2.12 13.21 17.41
C PHE A 645 1.90 14.60 17.99
N GLN A 646 2.68 14.96 19.00
CA GLN A 646 2.77 16.34 19.46
C GLN A 646 4.21 16.84 19.35
N MET A 647 4.36 18.13 19.09
CA MET A 647 5.66 18.80 19.02
C MET A 647 5.69 19.92 20.03
N ILE A 648 6.71 19.91 20.89
CA ILE A 648 6.89 20.89 21.97
C ILE A 648 8.31 21.47 21.93
N PRO A 649 8.58 22.64 22.51
CA PRO A 649 9.92 23.23 22.46
C PRO A 649 10.98 22.29 23.05
N SER A 650 12.14 22.15 22.40
CA SER A 650 13.16 21.15 22.77
C SER A 650 13.70 21.21 24.19
N ARG A 651 13.56 22.37 24.86
CA ARG A 651 14.02 22.59 26.23
C ARG A 651 12.86 22.67 27.24
N ALA A 652 11.63 22.40 26.81
CA ALA A 652 10.43 22.57 27.63
C ALA A 652 10.35 21.59 28.81
N LEU A 653 11.05 20.46 28.73
CA LEU A 653 10.95 19.37 29.72
C LEU A 653 12.30 19.21 30.45
N PRO A 654 12.41 19.66 31.71
CA PRO A 654 13.64 19.59 32.50
C PRO A 654 14.21 18.17 32.59
N PHE A 655 13.35 17.17 32.84
CA PHE A 655 13.77 15.77 32.99
C PHE A 655 14.46 15.22 31.74
N LEU A 656 13.93 15.51 30.54
CA LEU A 656 14.58 15.06 29.30
C LEU A 656 15.93 15.76 29.06
N ASN A 657 16.10 16.98 29.55
CA ASN A 657 17.37 17.69 29.45
C ASN A 657 18.41 17.11 30.42
N GLU A 658 18.00 16.70 31.62
CA GLU A 658 18.86 16.01 32.59
C GLU A 658 19.37 14.67 32.02
N LEU A 659 18.49 13.86 31.42
CA LEU A 659 18.85 12.59 30.77
C LEU A 659 19.83 12.75 29.60
N LYS A 660 19.89 13.94 28.97
CA LYS A 660 20.83 14.24 27.89
C LYS A 660 22.24 14.58 28.38
N ARG A 661 22.40 15.00 29.64
CA ARG A 661 23.71 15.36 30.22
C ARG A 661 24.57 14.14 30.56
N GLU A 662 23.97 12.97 30.66
CA GLU A 662 24.72 11.72 30.85
C GLU A 662 25.39 11.30 29.53
N SER A 663 26.72 11.21 29.56
CA SER A 663 27.54 10.80 28.42
C SER A 663 27.50 9.28 28.27
N TYR A 664 27.03 8.80 27.12
CA TYR A 664 27.10 7.38 26.77
C TYR A 664 27.74 7.24 25.39
N PRO A 665 28.68 6.30 25.19
CA PRO A 665 29.22 6.01 23.87
C PRO A 665 28.07 5.53 22.97
N ILE A 666 27.80 6.24 21.87
CA ILE A 666 26.84 5.79 20.87
C ILE A 666 27.57 4.76 19.99
N ALA A 667 27.30 3.49 20.26
CA ALA A 667 27.84 2.39 19.47
C ALA A 667 27.19 2.35 18.07
N SER A 668 27.82 1.60 17.16
CA SER A 668 27.26 1.25 15.85
C SER A 668 26.02 0.35 15.94
N SER A 669 25.72 -0.21 17.11
CA SER A 669 24.47 -0.89 17.48
C SER A 669 23.61 0.08 18.31
N ALA A 670 22.29 0.13 18.08
CA ALA A 670 21.43 0.98 18.89
C ALA A 670 21.56 0.63 20.38
N VAL A 671 21.97 1.60 21.20
CA VAL A 671 22.24 1.40 22.62
C VAL A 671 20.93 1.50 23.39
N LEU A 672 20.62 0.46 24.17
CA LEU A 672 19.54 0.45 25.15
C LEU A 672 20.11 0.83 26.51
N HIS A 673 19.62 1.92 27.10
CA HIS A 673 20.08 2.37 28.41
C HIS A 673 18.91 2.68 29.34
N ARG A 674 19.08 2.29 30.60
CA ARG A 674 18.21 2.60 31.73
C ARG A 674 18.97 3.54 32.68
N PRO A 675 18.47 4.76 32.97
CA PRO A 675 19.15 5.69 33.86
C PRO A 675 19.39 5.05 35.25
N GLY A 676 20.59 5.27 35.81
CA GLY A 676 20.98 4.72 37.12
C GLY A 676 20.43 5.51 38.33
N LYS A 677 19.81 6.67 38.09
CA LYS A 677 19.24 7.52 39.15
C LYS A 677 17.80 7.15 39.46
N THR A 678 17.42 7.20 40.74
CA THR A 678 16.03 6.96 41.14
C THR A 678 15.15 8.13 40.68
N CYS A 679 14.31 7.90 39.66
CA CYS A 679 13.38 8.90 39.16
C CYS A 679 11.90 8.50 39.32
N ASP A 680 11.64 7.50 40.18
CA ASP A 680 10.32 6.93 40.51
C ASP A 680 9.51 6.42 39.30
N ARG A 681 10.17 6.30 38.14
CA ARG A 681 9.63 5.78 36.89
C ARG A 681 10.70 5.04 36.11
N CYS A 682 10.28 4.04 35.37
CA CYS A 682 11.13 3.31 34.45
C CYS A 682 11.28 4.10 33.15
N VAL A 683 12.53 4.35 32.75
CA VAL A 683 12.86 5.08 31.52
C VAL A 683 13.81 4.24 30.70
N LEU A 684 13.50 4.08 29.42
CA LEU A 684 14.40 3.45 28.45
C LEU A 684 14.80 4.43 27.37
N LEU A 685 16.09 4.42 27.06
CA LEU A 685 16.68 5.23 26.01
C LEU A 685 17.18 4.30 24.89
N PHE A 686 16.75 4.58 23.66
CA PHE A 686 17.36 4.04 22.45
C PHE A 686 18.13 5.16 21.76
N LYS A 687 19.45 4.98 21.58
CA LYS A 687 20.32 5.98 20.93
C LYS A 687 21.00 5.38 19.72
N SER A 688 20.90 6.06 18.57
CA SER A 688 21.65 5.71 17.36
C SER A 688 21.60 6.84 16.34
N ASN A 689 22.61 6.91 15.48
CA ASN A 689 22.59 7.71 14.24
C ASN A 689 22.06 6.91 13.04
N GLN A 690 21.63 5.65 13.23
CA GLN A 690 21.06 4.82 12.18
C GLN A 690 19.58 4.55 12.45
N THR A 691 18.70 5.11 11.62
CA THR A 691 17.25 4.94 11.74
C THR A 691 16.82 3.48 11.60
N GLY A 692 17.52 2.68 10.78
CA GLY A 692 17.21 1.26 10.59
C GLY A 692 17.34 0.45 11.89
N LEU A 693 18.42 0.68 12.63
CA LEU A 693 18.69 -0.01 13.90
C LEU A 693 17.72 0.40 15.01
N LEU A 694 17.37 1.69 15.09
CA LEU A 694 16.35 2.16 16.04
C LEU A 694 15.00 1.51 15.77
N LYS A 695 14.62 1.39 14.49
CA LYS A 695 13.37 0.73 14.11
C LYS A 695 13.36 -0.73 14.51
N GLU A 696 14.43 -1.45 14.19
CA GLU A 696 14.59 -2.85 14.54
C GLU A 696 14.51 -3.06 16.06
N ARG A 697 15.34 -2.35 16.83
CA ARG A 697 15.38 -2.50 18.29
C ARG A 697 14.09 -2.08 18.97
N LEU A 698 13.45 -0.99 18.55
CA LEU A 698 12.16 -0.59 19.11
C LEU A 698 11.07 -1.59 18.74
N THR A 699 11.08 -2.15 17.53
CA THR A 699 10.11 -3.18 17.11
C THR A 699 10.25 -4.45 17.94
N LEU A 700 11.49 -4.92 18.15
CA LEU A 700 11.78 -6.05 19.04
C LEU A 700 11.35 -5.75 20.47
N PHE A 701 11.62 -4.54 20.97
CA PHE A 701 11.17 -4.11 22.30
C PHE A 701 9.66 -4.14 22.45
N LEU A 702 8.91 -3.58 21.50
CA LEU A 702 7.46 -3.58 21.54
C LEU A 702 6.89 -5.00 21.46
N ALA A 703 7.50 -5.89 20.68
CA ALA A 703 7.11 -7.30 20.60
C ALA A 703 7.38 -8.04 21.93
N ALA A 704 8.56 -7.85 22.52
CA ALA A 704 8.92 -8.43 23.82
C ALA A 704 8.02 -7.90 24.94
N ALA A 705 7.70 -6.60 24.93
CA ALA A 705 6.78 -5.97 25.88
C ALA A 705 5.38 -6.58 25.77
N ARG A 706 4.82 -6.73 24.56
CA ARG A 706 3.51 -7.38 24.35
C ARG A 706 3.48 -8.81 24.87
N LYS A 707 4.53 -9.58 24.61
CA LYS A 707 4.66 -10.97 25.09
C LYS A 707 4.74 -11.03 26.61
N SER A 708 5.62 -10.22 27.22
CA SER A 708 5.84 -10.23 28.67
C SER A 708 4.64 -9.73 29.46
N LEU A 709 3.91 -8.74 28.92
CA LEU A 709 2.72 -8.15 29.54
C LEU A 709 1.42 -8.84 29.12
N ALA A 710 1.50 -9.92 28.33
CA ALA A 710 0.36 -10.69 27.83
C ALA A 710 -0.76 -9.84 27.19
N THR A 711 -0.39 -8.81 26.41
CA THR A 711 -1.36 -7.92 25.74
C THR A 711 -1.38 -8.10 24.22
N GLN A 712 -2.59 -8.11 23.66
CA GLN A 712 -2.83 -8.15 22.22
C GLN A 712 -2.78 -6.74 21.58
N GLU A 713 -2.83 -5.69 22.39
CA GLU A 713 -2.81 -4.30 21.94
C GLU A 713 -1.41 -3.68 22.07
N GLU A 714 -1.28 -2.40 21.71
CA GLU A 714 -0.07 -1.63 22.00
C GLU A 714 0.13 -1.56 23.54
N PRO A 715 1.32 -1.85 24.07
CA PRO A 715 1.59 -1.68 25.50
C PRO A 715 1.35 -0.23 25.91
N LEU A 716 0.89 -0.01 27.15
CA LEU A 716 0.72 1.35 27.66
C LEU A 716 2.08 2.05 27.71
N LEU A 717 2.27 3.07 26.88
CA LEU A 717 3.57 3.73 26.76
C LEU A 717 3.46 5.20 26.34
N ASN A 718 4.48 5.97 26.73
CA ASN A 718 4.73 7.31 26.24
C ASN A 718 6.12 7.36 25.62
N ILE A 719 6.25 8.01 24.45
CA ILE A 719 7.52 8.11 23.73
C ILE A 719 7.87 9.57 23.49
N PHE A 720 9.14 9.89 23.63
CA PHE A 720 9.76 11.09 23.08
C PHE A 720 10.80 10.71 22.04
N CYS A 721 10.93 11.51 20.99
CA CYS A 721 12.00 11.40 20.02
C CYS A 721 12.64 12.77 19.80
N THR A 722 13.97 12.79 19.85
CA THR A 722 14.77 13.99 19.60
C THR A 722 15.91 13.66 18.64
N TYR A 723 16.32 14.64 17.85
CA TYR A 723 17.47 14.56 16.96
C TYR A 723 18.49 15.66 17.30
N GLY A 724 19.78 15.32 17.27
CA GLY A 724 20.87 16.25 17.56
C GLY A 724 22.20 15.80 16.96
N LYS A 725 23.31 16.37 17.45
CA LYS A 725 24.67 16.17 16.91
C LYS A 725 25.08 14.70 16.75
N HIS A 726 24.57 13.83 17.62
CA HIS A 726 24.93 12.41 17.65
C HIS A 726 23.82 11.46 17.14
N GLY A 727 22.80 12.00 16.47
CA GLY A 727 21.69 11.22 15.91
C GLY A 727 20.41 11.30 16.74
N TRP A 728 19.60 10.24 16.67
CA TRP A 728 18.30 10.15 17.32
C TRP A 728 18.42 9.58 18.73
N THR A 729 17.60 10.11 19.64
CA THR A 729 17.33 9.55 20.96
C THR A 729 15.83 9.35 21.10
N ILE A 730 15.42 8.10 21.32
CA ILE A 730 14.04 7.72 21.67
C ILE A 730 14.00 7.44 23.17
N THR A 731 13.17 8.17 23.90
CA THR A 731 12.90 7.95 25.33
C THR A 731 11.54 7.31 25.47
N VAL A 732 11.47 6.15 26.14
CA VAL A 732 10.25 5.38 26.35
C VAL A 732 9.95 5.33 27.84
N PHE A 733 8.73 5.72 28.21
CA PHE A 733 8.14 5.43 29.51
C PHE A 733 7.12 4.31 29.32
N LEU A 734 7.45 3.11 29.78
CA LEU A 734 6.50 2.00 29.78
C LEU A 734 5.64 2.08 31.04
N ARG A 735 4.34 1.89 30.88
CA ARG A 735 3.32 2.20 31.88
C ARG A 735 2.56 0.93 32.26
N ARG A 736 2.04 0.90 33.48
CA ARG A 736 1.13 -0.16 33.95
C ARG A 736 -0.32 0.32 34.13
N LYS A 737 -0.54 1.63 34.26
CA LYS A 737 -1.86 2.26 34.35
C LYS A 737 -1.93 3.54 33.51
N HIS A 738 -3.11 3.81 32.95
CA HIS A 738 -3.41 5.10 32.32
C HIS A 738 -3.43 6.21 33.39
N ARG A 739 -4.28 6.04 34.42
CA ARG A 739 -4.51 7.01 35.49
C ARG A 739 -4.16 6.39 36.85
N PRO A 740 -3.64 7.19 37.81
CA PRO A 740 -3.44 6.73 39.17
C PRO A 740 -4.79 6.50 39.88
N ASP A 741 -4.84 5.65 40.90
CA ASP A 741 -6.05 5.35 41.66
C ASP A 741 -6.61 6.62 42.33
N ALA A 742 -5.73 7.54 42.72
CA ALA A 742 -6.11 8.86 43.24
C ALA A 742 -6.99 9.67 42.27
N TYR A 743 -6.97 9.40 40.96
CA TYR A 743 -7.86 10.03 39.99
C TYR A 743 -9.32 9.66 40.19
N PHE A 744 -9.59 8.42 40.60
CA PHE A 744 -10.93 7.89 40.75
C PHE A 744 -11.50 8.05 42.16
N ALA A 745 -10.70 8.54 43.12
CA ALA A 745 -11.16 8.74 44.49
C ALA A 745 -12.23 9.87 44.58
N PRO A 746 -13.36 9.62 45.28
CA PRO A 746 -14.48 10.56 45.33
C PRO A 746 -14.18 11.79 46.22
N GLY A 747 -14.84 12.91 45.92
CA GLY A 747 -14.79 14.11 46.76
C GLY A 747 -13.46 14.88 46.72
N LYS A 748 -13.10 15.51 47.85
CA LYS A 748 -11.90 16.38 47.97
C LYS A 748 -10.58 15.61 48.09
N SER A 749 -10.62 14.29 48.29
CA SER A 749 -9.42 13.45 48.42
C SER A 749 -8.82 13.09 47.05
N GLY A 750 -9.64 13.00 46.00
CA GLY A 750 -9.21 12.69 44.63
C GLY A 750 -8.28 13.75 44.02
N VAL A 751 -7.42 13.32 43.10
CA VAL A 751 -6.44 14.13 42.39
C VAL A 751 -6.73 14.05 40.90
N PHE A 752 -7.18 15.14 40.28
CA PHE A 752 -7.61 15.15 38.88
C PHE A 752 -6.43 15.26 37.90
N VAL A 753 -5.55 14.26 37.92
CA VAL A 753 -4.33 14.16 37.12
C VAL A 753 -4.36 12.88 36.29
N SER A 754 -4.17 13.01 34.98
CA SER A 754 -4.16 11.90 34.02
C SER A 754 -2.82 11.92 33.26
N PRO A 755 -1.74 11.33 33.79
CA PRO A 755 -0.39 11.54 33.27
C PRO A 755 -0.21 11.05 31.82
N GLY A 756 0.08 11.98 30.89
CA GLY A 756 0.57 11.67 29.55
C GLY A 756 2.10 11.82 29.45
N ALA A 757 2.65 11.86 28.23
CA ALA A 757 4.10 11.99 28.04
C ALA A 757 4.71 13.19 28.76
N ILE A 758 4.11 14.38 28.65
CA ILE A 758 4.60 15.63 29.26
C ILE A 758 4.66 15.50 30.79
N ASP A 759 3.61 14.95 31.40
CA ASP A 759 3.55 14.68 32.83
C ASP A 759 4.65 13.71 33.27
N MET A 760 4.81 12.60 32.53
CA MET A 760 5.88 11.62 32.79
C MET A 760 7.28 12.21 32.65
N ALA A 761 7.44 13.30 31.89
CA ALA A 761 8.68 14.03 31.72
C ALA A 761 8.83 15.24 32.66
N GLY A 762 8.07 15.28 33.76
CA GLY A 762 8.31 16.19 34.87
C GLY A 762 7.61 17.55 34.77
N VAL A 763 6.64 17.72 33.87
CA VAL A 763 5.72 18.87 33.88
C VAL A 763 4.30 18.34 34.12
N LEU A 764 3.90 18.27 35.39
CA LEU A 764 2.63 17.67 35.79
C LEU A 764 1.50 18.70 35.70
N ILE A 765 0.49 18.41 34.89
CA ILE A 765 -0.61 19.32 34.62
C ILE A 765 -1.76 19.10 35.60
N THR A 766 -2.17 20.16 36.28
CA THR A 766 -3.26 20.16 37.26
C THR A 766 -4.39 21.07 36.76
N PRO A 767 -5.54 20.51 36.33
CA PRO A 767 -6.67 21.32 35.89
C PRO A 767 -7.46 21.96 37.04
N ARG A 768 -7.31 21.46 38.27
CA ARG A 768 -7.96 21.97 39.48
C ARG A 768 -6.95 22.71 40.35
N LEU A 769 -7.33 23.90 40.81
CA LEU A 769 -6.48 24.72 41.67
C LEU A 769 -6.19 24.04 43.02
N SER A 770 -7.18 23.31 43.56
CA SER A 770 -7.02 22.54 44.80
C SER A 770 -5.92 21.48 44.69
N ASP A 771 -5.82 20.80 43.54
CA ASP A 771 -4.80 19.77 43.31
C ASP A 771 -3.42 20.43 43.15
N PHE A 772 -3.35 21.55 42.42
CA PHE A 772 -2.14 22.36 42.29
C PHE A 772 -1.56 22.80 43.64
N GLN A 773 -2.43 23.22 44.56
CA GLN A 773 -2.05 23.69 45.89
C GLN A 773 -1.67 22.53 46.83
N ARG A 774 -2.42 21.42 46.80
CA ARG A 774 -2.27 20.30 47.74
C ARG A 774 -1.16 19.31 47.39
N LEU A 775 -0.84 19.12 46.10
CA LEU A 775 0.13 18.08 45.68
C LEU A 775 1.51 18.30 46.32
N THR A 776 2.02 17.30 47.04
CA THR A 776 3.37 17.31 47.62
C THR A 776 4.34 16.50 46.77
N ALA A 777 5.64 16.58 47.09
CA ALA A 777 6.65 15.73 46.47
C ALA A 777 6.28 14.24 46.61
N ASP A 778 5.88 13.80 47.81
CA ASP A 778 5.55 12.39 48.09
C ASP A 778 4.33 11.90 47.29
N THR A 779 3.29 12.73 47.17
CA THR A 779 2.12 12.36 46.36
C THR A 779 2.51 12.20 44.88
N VAL A 780 3.36 13.08 44.36
CA VAL A 780 3.83 12.98 42.96
C VAL A 780 4.72 11.75 42.76
N ARG A 781 5.61 11.43 43.71
CA ARG A 781 6.41 10.19 43.69
C ARG A 781 5.51 8.96 43.65
N SER A 782 4.47 8.94 44.50
CA SER A 782 3.48 7.87 44.54
C SER A 782 2.78 7.71 43.18
N ILE A 783 2.29 8.81 42.58
CA ILE A 783 1.67 8.78 41.25
C ILE A 783 2.61 8.19 40.20
N TYR A 784 3.88 8.62 40.13
CA TYR A 784 4.82 8.08 39.14
C TYR A 784 5.10 6.60 39.32
N ARG A 785 5.36 6.15 40.56
CA ARG A 785 5.55 4.73 40.87
C ARG A 785 4.31 3.92 40.51
N GLU A 786 3.14 4.50 40.74
CA GLU A 786 1.87 3.82 40.50
C GLU A 786 1.58 3.63 39.02
N VAL A 787 1.88 4.62 38.17
CA VAL A 787 1.56 4.54 36.74
C VAL A 787 2.69 3.93 35.91
N SER A 788 3.93 3.96 36.39
CA SER A 788 5.09 3.38 35.73
C SER A 788 5.08 1.85 35.83
N LEU A 789 5.61 1.18 34.81
CA LEU A 789 5.92 -0.25 34.94
C LEU A 789 7.02 -0.45 36.00
N GLU A 790 6.96 -1.56 36.73
CA GLU A 790 7.95 -1.95 37.71
C GLU A 790 9.30 -2.33 37.07
N GLU A 791 10.37 -2.14 37.83
CA GLU A 791 11.75 -2.38 37.40
C GLU A 791 11.98 -3.83 36.97
N ALA A 792 11.53 -4.80 37.78
CA ALA A 792 11.71 -6.23 37.49
C ALA A 792 11.03 -6.64 36.18
N ALA A 793 9.81 -6.14 35.94
CA ALA A 793 9.07 -6.41 34.71
C ALA A 793 9.76 -5.79 33.48
N LEU A 794 10.30 -4.57 33.62
CA LEU A 794 11.07 -3.94 32.55
C LEU A 794 12.34 -4.74 32.23
N ASN A 795 13.10 -5.15 33.25
CA ASN A 795 14.33 -5.92 33.06
C ASN A 795 14.06 -7.26 32.35
N LYS A 796 12.93 -7.92 32.65
CA LYS A 796 12.49 -9.12 31.92
C LYS A 796 12.21 -8.85 30.44
N ILE A 797 11.62 -7.70 30.11
CA ILE A 797 11.39 -7.29 28.71
C ILE A 797 12.72 -7.02 28.01
N ILE A 798 13.63 -6.31 28.68
CA ILE A 798 14.97 -5.99 28.16
C ILE A 798 15.76 -7.27 27.86
N ALA A 799 15.75 -8.23 28.78
CA ALA A 799 16.42 -9.51 28.61
C ALA A 799 15.88 -10.34 27.43
N GLY A 800 14.65 -10.09 26.98
CA GLY A 800 14.07 -10.74 25.81
C GLY A 800 14.46 -10.11 24.45
N ILE A 801 15.27 -9.05 24.46
CA ILE A 801 15.71 -8.29 23.26
C ILE A 801 17.23 -8.36 23.07
N SER A 802 17.96 -8.56 24.17
CA SER A 802 19.38 -8.95 24.17
C SER A 802 19.55 -10.32 23.54
#